data_AF-A0A8T0Q725-F1
#
_entry.id   AF-A0A8T0Q725-F1
#
_cell.length_a   1.000
_cell.length_b   1.000
_cell.length_c   1.000
_cell.angle_alpha   90.00
_cell.angle_beta   90.00
_cell.angle_gamma   90.00
#
_symmetry.space_group_name_H-M   'P 1'
#
loop_
_entity.id
_entity.type
_entity.pdbx_description
1 polymer ?
#
loop_
_entity_poly.entity_id
_entity_poly.type
_entity_poly.pdbx_seq_one_letter_code
_entity_poly.pdbx_strand_id
1 'polypeptide(L)'
;MQMLLHASSAFALAPPPRVAAAAAPSSASPRRSGAARASPPPAHSARAAAPGTLRVLHAAPRPPMATGEEGAGADVGVAEATQEFLSDARAYWVTKSLIAWDVSDQETSLYLYASRSATMFMSNGVVEGYDSKVQLQPEHGGLPASVTEKFPFISYYRAFRVPSSIDVASLVKCQLAVASFDGHGKSQDSTALQLPGVLDDMFAYTGPLGTVFSEKAVSLHLWAPTAQDVSVSFYDGPVGPLLETVQLNESNGVWSVTGPKNWENRYYLYEVTVYHPATSHVEKCLADDPYARGLSANGTRTWLVDINSETLKPPSWDKLAAEKPKLDSFSDISIYELHIRDFSAHDSTVDCHSRGGFCAFTCQDTAGIRHLRKLSDAGLTHVHLLPSFQFGGVDDIKNNWKFVDEAELSKFPPGSDLQQDAVVAIQEEDPYNWGYNPVLWGVPKGSYASNPDGPNRIIEYRQMVQALNHLGLRVVMDVVYNHLYSSGPSAITSVLDKIVPGYYLRMDTNGQIENSAAVNNTASEHFMVDRLIVDDLLNWAVNYKVDGFRFDLMGHIMKKTMMRAKSALQSLTIDEHGVDGSKIYLYGEGWDFGEVAQNKRGINGSQLNMSGTGIGSFNDRIRDAINGGSPFGNPLQQGFSTGLFLERMVQPVAGS
;
A
#
# COMPACT_ATOMS: atom_id res chain seq x y z
N MET A 1 10.86 11.46 49.05
CA MET A 1 11.08 12.83 49.59
C MET A 1 10.74 13.78 48.44
N GLN A 2 9.50 14.28 48.34
CA GLN A 2 8.99 15.51 48.99
C GLN A 2 9.75 16.78 48.52
N MET A 3 9.10 17.87 48.06
CA MET A 3 7.67 18.08 47.77
C MET A 3 7.45 19.42 47.03
N LEU A 4 6.36 19.54 46.23
CA LEU A 4 5.69 20.81 45.82
C LEU A 4 6.50 21.78 44.90
N LEU A 5 5.91 22.75 44.19
CA LEU A 5 4.54 23.33 44.22
C LEU A 5 4.06 23.75 42.80
N HIS A 6 2.74 23.86 42.59
CA HIS A 6 2.11 24.35 41.36
C HIS A 6 2.13 25.88 41.20
N ALA A 7 1.97 26.34 39.95
CA ALA A 7 1.23 27.57 39.63
C ALA A 7 0.47 27.40 38.29
N SER A 8 -0.85 27.50 38.31
CA SER A 8 -1.71 27.55 37.12
C SER A 8 -2.35 28.93 37.01
N SER A 9 -2.36 29.52 35.81
CA SER A 9 -3.01 30.82 35.56
C SER A 9 -3.83 30.76 34.27
N ALA A 10 -5.15 30.66 34.40
CA ALA A 10 -6.06 30.76 33.27
C ALA A 10 -6.29 32.23 32.88
N PHE A 11 -6.29 32.52 31.58
CA PHE A 11 -6.76 33.79 31.03
C PHE A 11 -8.03 33.57 30.21
N ALA A 12 -9.11 34.22 30.63
CA ALA A 12 -10.36 34.30 29.88
C ALA A 12 -10.72 35.78 29.73
N LEU A 13 -10.91 36.24 28.49
CA LEU A 13 -11.39 37.59 28.16
C LEU A 13 -12.48 37.52 27.09
N ALA A 14 -13.39 38.48 27.15
CA ALA A 14 -14.70 38.45 26.51
C ALA A 14 -14.70 39.01 25.07
N PRO A 15 -15.73 38.69 24.24
CA PRO A 15 -15.74 39.06 22.82
C PRO A 15 -16.11 40.54 22.56
N PRO A 16 -15.71 41.10 21.39
CA PRO A 16 -16.06 42.47 20.99
C PRO A 16 -17.54 42.61 20.54
N PRO A 17 -18.09 43.85 20.55
CA PRO A 17 -19.52 44.09 20.35
C PRO A 17 -19.97 44.14 18.88
N ARG A 18 -21.27 43.95 18.66
CA ARG A 18 -21.96 44.20 17.37
C ARG A 18 -22.09 45.69 17.10
N VAL A 19 -22.01 46.08 15.81
CA VAL A 19 -22.45 47.39 15.29
C VAL A 19 -23.49 47.16 14.19
N ALA A 20 -24.49 48.05 14.09
CA ALA A 20 -25.62 47.92 13.18
C ALA A 20 -25.42 48.66 11.85
N ALA A 21 -26.26 48.33 10.86
CA ALA A 21 -26.21 48.92 9.52
C ALA A 21 -26.77 50.36 9.47
N ALA A 22 -26.30 51.13 8.49
CA ALA A 22 -26.87 52.42 8.07
C ALA A 22 -27.08 52.42 6.55
N ALA A 23 -28.06 53.20 6.07
CA ALA A 23 -28.54 53.15 4.69
C ALA A 23 -27.87 54.18 3.74
N ALA A 24 -28.00 53.94 2.44
CA ALA A 24 -27.58 54.86 1.39
C ALA A 24 -28.53 56.06 1.21
N PRO A 25 -28.10 57.09 0.49
CA PRO A 25 -28.98 57.82 -0.42
C PRO A 25 -28.51 57.73 -1.89
N SER A 26 -29.40 58.08 -2.81
CA SER A 26 -29.23 57.94 -4.26
C SER A 26 -29.04 59.30 -4.98
N SER A 27 -28.50 59.24 -6.19
CA SER A 27 -28.56 60.32 -7.19
C SER A 27 -28.61 59.71 -8.60
N ALA A 28 -29.36 60.30 -9.54
CA ALA A 28 -29.72 59.62 -10.79
C ALA A 28 -29.79 60.52 -12.03
N SER A 29 -29.74 59.88 -13.21
CA SER A 29 -30.14 60.42 -14.54
C SER A 29 -29.18 61.45 -15.19
N PRO A 30 -29.27 61.71 -16.52
CA PRO A 30 -30.32 61.32 -17.47
C PRO A 30 -29.88 60.55 -18.76
N ARG A 31 -30.88 60.20 -19.58
CA ARG A 31 -30.81 59.40 -20.81
C ARG A 31 -30.61 60.21 -22.10
N ARG A 32 -30.07 59.55 -23.14
CA ARG A 32 -30.46 59.69 -24.58
C ARG A 32 -30.16 58.35 -25.31
N SER A 33 -30.71 57.99 -26.47
CA SER A 33 -32.12 57.91 -26.95
C SER A 33 -32.15 57.55 -28.44
N GLY A 34 -32.78 56.44 -28.84
CA GLY A 34 -32.97 55.98 -30.24
C GLY A 34 -32.72 54.46 -30.35
N ALA A 35 -33.66 53.56 -30.69
CA ALA A 35 -34.59 53.44 -31.82
C ALA A 35 -33.97 52.75 -33.06
N ALA A 36 -34.63 51.85 -33.82
CA ALA A 36 -35.82 51.02 -33.53
C ALA A 36 -35.95 49.84 -34.55
N ARG A 37 -36.66 48.77 -34.14
CA ARG A 37 -37.20 47.59 -34.89
C ARG A 37 -37.09 47.52 -36.43
N ALA A 38 -36.75 46.31 -36.92
CA ALA A 38 -37.49 45.59 -37.99
C ALA A 38 -37.24 44.06 -37.92
N SER A 39 -38.04 43.23 -38.59
CA SER A 39 -37.98 41.74 -38.58
C SER A 39 -38.32 41.17 -40.00
N PRO A 40 -38.49 39.85 -40.25
CA PRO A 40 -38.06 39.17 -41.51
C PRO A 40 -39.26 38.88 -42.48
N PRO A 41 -39.26 37.90 -43.43
CA PRO A 41 -38.22 37.02 -43.99
C PRO A 41 -37.97 37.31 -45.51
N PRO A 42 -38.18 36.47 -46.56
CA PRO A 42 -38.79 35.12 -46.72
C PRO A 42 -37.74 33.98 -46.84
N ALA A 43 -38.11 32.82 -47.44
CA ALA A 43 -37.23 31.70 -47.81
C ALA A 43 -37.62 31.11 -49.18
N HIS A 44 -36.72 30.37 -49.85
CA HIS A 44 -37.03 29.52 -51.02
C HIS A 44 -36.02 28.35 -51.18
N SER A 45 -36.25 27.45 -52.13
CA SER A 45 -35.96 26.01 -51.97
C SER A 45 -35.13 25.32 -53.07
N ALA A 46 -34.21 24.46 -52.62
CA ALA A 46 -33.82 23.16 -53.19
C ALA A 46 -33.27 23.04 -54.64
N ARG A 47 -32.07 22.45 -54.74
CA ARG A 47 -31.87 21.13 -55.39
C ARG A 47 -30.57 20.45 -54.91
N ALA A 48 -30.40 19.17 -55.24
CA ALA A 48 -29.48 18.25 -54.57
C ALA A 48 -28.31 17.75 -55.45
N ALA A 49 -27.28 17.23 -54.77
CA ALA A 49 -26.29 16.28 -55.28
C ALA A 49 -26.04 15.21 -54.19
N ALA A 50 -25.58 14.01 -54.58
CA ALA A 50 -25.58 12.81 -53.73
C ALA A 50 -24.28 12.61 -52.91
N PRO A 51 -24.33 11.89 -51.76
CA PRO A 51 -23.16 11.65 -50.92
C PRO A 51 -22.29 10.48 -51.40
N GLY A 52 -20.97 10.60 -51.22
CA GLY A 52 -20.02 9.50 -51.29
C GLY A 52 -19.82 8.88 -49.90
N THR A 53 -19.83 7.55 -49.80
CA THR A 53 -19.73 6.82 -48.53
C THR A 53 -18.28 6.44 -48.20
N LEU A 54 -17.85 6.75 -46.97
CA LEU A 54 -16.73 6.06 -46.31
C LEU A 54 -17.25 5.47 -44.99
N ARG A 55 -16.91 4.22 -44.71
CA ARG A 55 -17.38 3.51 -43.51
C ARG A 55 -16.50 3.82 -42.30
N VAL A 56 -17.10 4.31 -41.23
CA VAL A 56 -16.58 4.16 -39.86
C VAL A 56 -17.40 3.06 -39.20
N LEU A 57 -16.73 2.08 -38.59
CA LEU A 57 -17.38 0.96 -37.89
C LEU A 57 -17.56 1.30 -36.41
N HIS A 58 -18.70 1.89 -36.05
CA HIS A 58 -19.12 1.92 -34.65
C HIS A 58 -19.70 0.55 -34.25
N ALA A 59 -18.99 -0.17 -33.38
CA ALA A 59 -19.56 -1.29 -32.63
C ALA A 59 -20.24 -0.73 -31.36
N ALA A 60 -21.57 -0.79 -31.31
CA ALA A 60 -22.34 -0.43 -30.12
C ALA A 60 -22.69 -1.71 -29.31
N PRO A 61 -22.75 -1.65 -27.97
CA PRO A 61 -22.83 -2.84 -27.12
C PRO A 61 -24.24 -3.43 -27.04
N ARG A 62 -24.33 -4.75 -26.77
CA ARG A 62 -25.57 -5.41 -26.28
C ARG A 62 -25.28 -6.53 -25.27
N PRO A 63 -26.25 -6.89 -24.40
CA PRO A 63 -26.02 -7.72 -23.20
C PRO A 63 -26.66 -9.14 -23.37
N PRO A 64 -27.18 -9.88 -22.37
CA PRO A 64 -26.63 -11.20 -22.07
C PRO A 64 -27.55 -12.43 -22.28
N MET A 65 -26.90 -13.60 -22.36
CA MET A 65 -27.37 -14.99 -22.15
C MET A 65 -28.49 -15.64 -23.01
N ALA A 66 -28.12 -16.82 -23.51
CA ALA A 66 -28.89 -18.08 -23.64
C ALA A 66 -30.12 -18.20 -24.58
N THR A 67 -29.99 -19.07 -25.60
CA THR A 67 -30.62 -20.43 -25.68
C THR A 67 -29.91 -21.30 -26.75
N GLY A 68 -30.16 -22.63 -26.79
CA GLY A 68 -29.46 -23.63 -27.63
C GLY A 68 -29.69 -23.55 -29.15
N GLU A 69 -29.04 -24.37 -29.97
CA GLU A 69 -29.42 -25.79 -30.18
C GLU A 69 -28.26 -26.79 -30.47
N GLU A 70 -28.67 -28.05 -30.70
CA GLU A 70 -27.95 -29.34 -30.60
C GLU A 70 -26.62 -29.55 -31.36
N GLY A 71 -25.76 -30.39 -30.75
CA GLY A 71 -24.70 -31.14 -31.41
C GLY A 71 -24.41 -32.43 -30.63
N ALA A 72 -24.72 -33.61 -31.20
CA ALA A 72 -24.74 -34.87 -30.45
C ALA A 72 -23.35 -35.49 -30.23
N GLY A 73 -22.95 -35.61 -28.97
CA GLY A 73 -21.83 -36.42 -28.51
C GLY A 73 -22.15 -36.99 -27.13
N ALA A 74 -22.04 -38.31 -26.97
CA ALA A 74 -22.30 -38.97 -25.69
C ALA A 74 -20.99 -39.05 -24.89
N ASP A 75 -20.93 -38.30 -23.79
CA ASP A 75 -19.84 -38.41 -22.81
C ASP A 75 -20.41 -38.44 -21.38
N VAL A 76 -19.77 -39.20 -20.49
CA VAL A 76 -20.31 -39.50 -19.16
C VAL A 76 -19.78 -38.47 -18.17
N GLY A 77 -20.49 -37.34 -18.09
CA GLY A 77 -20.17 -36.25 -17.18
C GLY A 77 -20.21 -36.69 -15.71
N VAL A 78 -19.05 -37.00 -15.15
CA VAL A 78 -18.84 -37.05 -13.70
C VAL A 78 -18.96 -35.63 -13.17
N ALA A 79 -20.07 -35.34 -12.50
CA ALA A 79 -20.24 -34.07 -11.81
C ALA A 79 -19.40 -34.08 -10.52
N GLU A 80 -18.13 -33.66 -10.62
CA GLU A 80 -17.38 -33.21 -9.46
C GLU A 80 -18.03 -31.94 -8.91
N ALA A 81 -18.98 -32.15 -7.99
CA ALA A 81 -19.47 -31.08 -7.14
C ALA A 81 -18.35 -30.68 -6.19
N THR A 82 -17.64 -29.60 -6.52
CA THR A 82 -16.68 -28.94 -5.64
C THR A 82 -17.43 -28.45 -4.40
N GLN A 83 -17.45 -29.28 -3.35
CA GLN A 83 -17.92 -28.86 -2.04
C GLN A 83 -16.93 -27.81 -1.50
N GLU A 84 -17.29 -26.54 -1.60
CA GLU A 84 -16.58 -25.45 -0.94
C GLU A 84 -16.45 -25.78 0.56
N PHE A 85 -15.21 -25.93 1.03
CA PHE A 85 -14.95 -26.00 2.45
C PHE A 85 -15.15 -24.62 3.08
N LEU A 86 -15.53 -24.62 4.36
CA LEU A 86 -15.90 -23.47 5.20
C LEU A 86 -15.40 -22.11 4.69
N SER A 87 -16.31 -21.31 4.13
CA SER A 87 -16.02 -20.00 3.52
C SER A 87 -15.82 -18.86 4.53
N ASP A 88 -15.76 -19.18 5.83
CA ASP A 88 -15.51 -18.23 6.92
C ASP A 88 -14.40 -18.70 7.88
N ALA A 89 -13.74 -17.72 8.52
CA ALA A 89 -12.78 -17.92 9.61
C ALA A 89 -13.12 -16.99 10.79
N ARG A 90 -14.12 -17.40 11.57
CA ARG A 90 -14.66 -16.68 12.76
C ARG A 90 -13.94 -17.03 14.06
N ALA A 91 -13.04 -18.01 14.05
CA ALA A 91 -12.21 -18.39 15.19
C ALA A 91 -10.77 -17.85 15.02
N TYR A 92 -10.10 -17.58 16.14
CA TYR A 92 -8.75 -17.01 16.18
C TYR A 92 -7.83 -17.90 17.00
N TRP A 93 -6.72 -18.37 16.43
CA TRP A 93 -5.66 -19.00 17.22
C TRP A 93 -4.75 -17.88 17.76
N VAL A 94 -4.95 -17.50 19.02
CA VAL A 94 -4.40 -16.26 19.59
C VAL A 94 -3.04 -16.44 20.29
N THR A 95 -2.76 -17.63 20.83
CA THR A 95 -1.46 -18.05 21.42
C THR A 95 -1.31 -19.56 21.23
N LYS A 96 -0.12 -20.12 21.44
CA LYS A 96 0.15 -21.57 21.41
C LYS A 96 -0.86 -22.40 22.19
N SER A 97 -1.35 -21.89 23.33
CA SER A 97 -2.27 -22.59 24.22
C SER A 97 -3.74 -22.17 24.13
N LEU A 98 -4.11 -21.13 23.35
CA LEU A 98 -5.48 -20.59 23.35
C LEU A 98 -6.00 -20.29 21.94
N ILE A 99 -7.24 -20.74 21.69
CA ILE A 99 -8.11 -20.31 20.60
C ILE A 99 -9.23 -19.44 21.18
N ALA A 100 -9.62 -18.38 20.48
CA ALA A 100 -10.75 -17.52 20.81
C ALA A 100 -11.87 -17.72 19.76
N TRP A 101 -13.11 -17.90 20.20
CA TRP A 101 -14.27 -18.01 19.29
C TRP A 101 -15.55 -17.54 19.99
N ASP A 102 -16.40 -16.79 19.28
CA ASP A 102 -17.70 -16.32 19.77
C ASP A 102 -18.79 -17.37 19.51
N VAL A 103 -19.10 -18.18 20.53
CA VAL A 103 -20.05 -19.31 20.46
C VAL A 103 -20.87 -19.43 21.75
N SER A 104 -22.13 -19.86 21.65
CA SER A 104 -23.09 -19.81 22.77
C SER A 104 -22.73 -20.68 24.00
N ASP A 105 -23.16 -20.23 25.19
CA ASP A 105 -22.81 -20.81 26.51
C ASP A 105 -23.37 -22.21 26.83
N GLN A 106 -24.11 -22.85 25.93
CA GLN A 106 -24.59 -24.22 26.19
C GLN A 106 -23.43 -25.21 26.31
N GLU A 107 -23.66 -26.35 26.97
CA GLU A 107 -22.66 -27.43 27.09
C GLU A 107 -22.28 -27.95 25.70
N THR A 108 -21.16 -27.42 25.21
CA THR A 108 -20.69 -27.57 23.83
C THR A 108 -19.31 -28.22 23.86
N SER A 109 -19.21 -29.43 23.30
CA SER A 109 -17.93 -30.07 23.08
C SER A 109 -17.29 -29.45 21.83
N LEU A 110 -16.12 -28.83 22.03
CA LEU A 110 -15.40 -28.10 21.00
C LEU A 110 -14.20 -28.92 20.51
N TYR A 111 -13.98 -28.95 19.20
CA TYR A 111 -12.85 -29.69 18.63
C TYR A 111 -12.13 -28.87 17.55
N LEU A 112 -10.80 -28.94 17.58
CA LEU A 112 -9.91 -28.53 16.49
C LEU A 112 -9.71 -29.73 15.55
N TYR A 113 -9.73 -29.46 14.25
CA TYR A 113 -9.53 -30.39 13.15
C TYR A 113 -8.39 -29.90 12.27
N ALA A 114 -7.61 -30.83 11.72
CA ALA A 114 -6.54 -30.50 10.77
C ALA A 114 -6.42 -31.53 9.64
N SER A 115 -6.19 -31.06 8.42
CA SER A 115 -5.70 -31.86 7.28
C SER A 115 -4.47 -31.21 6.66
N ARG A 116 -3.37 -31.96 6.57
CA ARG A 116 -2.13 -31.52 5.93
C ARG A 116 -2.29 -31.40 4.41
N SER A 117 -3.11 -32.26 3.81
CA SER A 117 -3.38 -32.27 2.37
C SER A 117 -4.56 -31.40 1.95
N ALA A 118 -5.13 -30.60 2.87
CA ALA A 118 -6.31 -29.76 2.66
C ALA A 118 -7.55 -30.52 2.14
N THR A 119 -7.78 -31.72 2.68
CA THR A 119 -8.83 -32.66 2.26
C THR A 119 -10.12 -32.59 3.08
N MET A 120 -10.29 -31.62 3.98
CA MET A 120 -11.51 -31.54 4.80
C MET A 120 -12.71 -31.06 3.99
N PHE A 121 -13.86 -31.68 4.26
CA PHE A 121 -15.16 -31.34 3.67
C PHE A 121 -16.26 -31.45 4.73
N MET A 122 -17.41 -30.85 4.45
CA MET A 122 -18.58 -30.86 5.35
C MET A 122 -19.62 -31.89 4.90
N SER A 123 -19.93 -32.83 5.79
CA SER A 123 -20.81 -33.97 5.54
C SER A 123 -21.86 -34.06 6.64
N ASN A 124 -23.12 -33.76 6.30
CA ASN A 124 -24.25 -33.72 7.26
C ASN A 124 -23.99 -32.84 8.51
N GLY A 125 -23.18 -31.79 8.36
CA GLY A 125 -22.76 -30.88 9.44
C GLY A 125 -21.51 -31.34 10.23
N VAL A 126 -20.97 -32.52 9.93
CA VAL A 126 -19.72 -33.03 10.52
C VAL A 126 -18.54 -32.71 9.61
N VAL A 127 -17.41 -32.31 10.20
CA VAL A 127 -16.12 -32.19 9.51
C VAL A 127 -15.57 -33.61 9.26
N GLU A 128 -15.38 -33.96 7.99
CA GLU A 128 -14.75 -35.21 7.53
C GLU A 128 -13.44 -34.88 6.77
N GLY A 129 -12.65 -35.90 6.38
CA GLY A 129 -11.41 -35.70 5.61
C GLY A 129 -10.22 -35.12 6.39
N TYR A 130 -10.21 -35.22 7.72
CA TYR A 130 -9.16 -34.73 8.62
C TYR A 130 -8.13 -35.83 8.99
N ASP A 131 -6.87 -35.42 9.19
CA ASP A 131 -5.79 -36.28 9.69
C ASP A 131 -5.81 -36.39 11.22
N SER A 132 -6.24 -35.32 11.91
CA SER A 132 -6.29 -35.27 13.36
C SER A 132 -7.47 -34.46 13.88
N LYS A 133 -7.97 -34.85 15.06
CA LYS A 133 -9.05 -34.19 15.80
C LYS A 133 -8.65 -34.08 17.27
N VAL A 134 -8.74 -32.89 17.84
CA VAL A 134 -8.31 -32.56 19.20
C VAL A 134 -9.47 -31.92 19.95
N GLN A 135 -9.83 -32.43 21.13
CA GLN A 135 -10.82 -31.76 21.98
C GLN A 135 -10.20 -30.54 22.66
N LEU A 136 -10.84 -29.38 22.54
CA LEU A 136 -10.46 -28.14 23.21
C LEU A 136 -11.25 -28.02 24.52
N GLN A 137 -10.62 -27.46 25.56
CA GLN A 137 -11.22 -27.31 26.88
C GLN A 137 -11.60 -25.84 27.14
N PRO A 138 -12.82 -25.51 27.63
CA PRO A 138 -13.18 -24.13 27.94
C PRO A 138 -12.23 -23.48 28.97
N GLU A 139 -11.72 -22.29 28.65
CA GLU A 139 -10.87 -21.52 29.55
C GLU A 139 -11.72 -20.49 30.29
N HIS A 140 -12.22 -20.85 31.48
CA HIS A 140 -13.09 -19.99 32.28
C HIS A 140 -12.45 -18.66 32.75
N GLY A 141 -11.13 -18.51 32.60
CA GLY A 141 -10.43 -17.23 32.83
C GLY A 141 -10.59 -16.20 31.69
N GLY A 142 -11.15 -16.60 30.55
CA GLY A 142 -11.26 -15.74 29.36
C GLY A 142 -9.92 -15.53 28.66
N LEU A 143 -9.83 -14.47 27.84
CA LEU A 143 -8.60 -14.10 27.13
C LEU A 143 -7.67 -13.28 28.04
N PRO A 144 -6.35 -13.58 28.06
CA PRO A 144 -5.39 -12.83 28.88
C PRO A 144 -5.17 -11.41 28.32
N ALA A 145 -4.75 -10.49 29.18
CA ALA A 145 -4.54 -9.08 28.82
C ALA A 145 -3.62 -8.88 27.60
N SER A 146 -2.57 -9.68 27.44
CA SER A 146 -1.68 -9.62 26.27
C SER A 146 -2.38 -9.93 24.93
N VAL A 147 -3.46 -10.72 24.95
CA VAL A 147 -4.30 -10.98 23.77
C VAL A 147 -5.29 -9.84 23.56
N THR A 148 -5.94 -9.34 24.62
CA THR A 148 -6.98 -8.31 24.50
C THR A 148 -6.42 -6.90 24.26
N GLU A 149 -5.18 -6.61 24.68
CA GLU A 149 -4.43 -5.41 24.31
C GLU A 149 -3.98 -5.43 22.84
N LYS A 150 -3.68 -6.62 22.29
CA LYS A 150 -3.27 -6.80 20.89
C LYS A 150 -4.46 -6.85 19.94
N PHE A 151 -5.55 -7.51 20.34
CA PHE A 151 -6.76 -7.72 19.54
C PHE A 151 -8.03 -7.27 20.31
N PRO A 152 -8.20 -5.97 20.59
CA PRO A 152 -9.30 -5.49 21.43
C PRO A 152 -10.70 -5.77 20.86
N PHE A 153 -10.83 -5.91 19.53
CA PHE A 153 -12.07 -6.27 18.85
C PHE A 153 -12.58 -7.69 19.15
N ILE A 154 -11.74 -8.61 19.64
CA ILE A 154 -12.17 -9.95 20.10
C ILE A 154 -12.12 -10.10 21.64
N SER A 155 -11.98 -9.01 22.39
CA SER A 155 -11.78 -9.06 23.86
C SER A 155 -12.91 -9.70 24.66
N TYR A 156 -14.09 -9.90 24.05
CA TYR A 156 -15.25 -10.56 24.63
C TYR A 156 -15.44 -12.02 24.18
N TYR A 157 -14.61 -12.54 23.28
CA TYR A 157 -14.72 -13.91 22.76
C TYR A 157 -14.42 -14.94 23.85
N ARG A 158 -15.07 -16.10 23.79
CA ARG A 158 -14.77 -17.23 24.69
C ARG A 158 -13.43 -17.84 24.34
N ALA A 159 -12.66 -18.18 25.38
CA ALA A 159 -11.33 -18.76 25.26
C ALA A 159 -11.39 -20.28 25.41
N PHE A 160 -10.59 -21.00 24.61
CA PHE A 160 -10.54 -22.45 24.58
C PHE A 160 -9.08 -22.91 24.57
N ARG A 161 -8.71 -23.74 25.55
CA ARG A 161 -7.36 -24.24 25.76
C ARG A 161 -7.03 -25.39 24.80
N VAL A 162 -5.95 -25.21 24.06
CA VAL A 162 -5.29 -26.26 23.28
C VAL A 162 -4.44 -27.13 24.21
N PRO A 163 -4.56 -28.47 24.19
CA PRO A 163 -3.74 -29.35 25.04
C PRO A 163 -2.24 -29.21 24.75
N SER A 164 -1.41 -29.17 25.80
CA SER A 164 0.05 -28.98 25.68
C SER A 164 0.81 -30.14 25.03
N SER A 165 0.13 -31.25 24.74
CA SER A 165 0.65 -32.41 24.00
C SER A 165 0.58 -32.26 22.48
N ILE A 166 -0.02 -31.18 21.98
CA ILE A 166 -0.21 -30.94 20.53
C ILE A 166 1.01 -30.23 19.95
N ASP A 167 1.53 -30.75 18.84
CA ASP A 167 2.52 -30.03 18.04
C ASP A 167 1.86 -28.95 17.17
N VAL A 168 1.73 -27.77 17.76
CA VAL A 168 1.20 -26.58 17.10
C VAL A 168 2.04 -26.17 15.89
N ALA A 169 3.36 -26.44 15.88
CA ALA A 169 4.22 -26.08 14.75
C ALA A 169 3.96 -26.93 13.50
N SER A 170 3.56 -28.20 13.68
CA SER A 170 3.02 -29.00 12.58
C SER A 170 1.60 -28.56 12.19
N LEU A 171 0.72 -28.22 13.16
CA LEU A 171 -0.68 -27.91 12.84
C LEU A 171 -0.87 -26.59 12.08
N VAL A 172 -0.08 -25.54 12.32
CA VAL A 172 -0.19 -24.27 11.56
C VAL A 172 0.17 -24.40 10.07
N LYS A 173 0.67 -25.55 9.64
CA LYS A 173 0.99 -25.87 8.23
C LYS A 173 -0.14 -26.61 7.50
N CYS A 174 -1.24 -26.89 8.19
CA CYS A 174 -2.40 -27.62 7.69
C CYS A 174 -3.56 -26.69 7.34
N GLN A 175 -4.53 -27.19 6.57
CA GLN A 175 -5.90 -26.71 6.61
C GLN A 175 -6.44 -26.94 8.03
N LEU A 176 -7.04 -25.93 8.66
CA LEU A 176 -7.52 -25.97 10.05
C LEU A 176 -8.98 -25.51 10.16
N ALA A 177 -9.75 -26.21 10.99
CA ALA A 177 -11.11 -25.81 11.34
C ALA A 177 -11.43 -26.12 12.80
N VAL A 178 -12.31 -25.35 13.42
CA VAL A 178 -12.99 -25.71 14.68
C VAL A 178 -14.44 -26.03 14.42
N ALA A 179 -15.00 -26.96 15.20
CA ALA A 179 -16.44 -27.21 15.23
C ALA A 179 -16.95 -27.42 16.66
N SER A 180 -18.19 -27.01 16.88
CA SER A 180 -18.92 -27.10 18.15
C SER A 180 -20.07 -28.10 18.04
N PHE A 181 -20.24 -28.92 19.08
CA PHE A 181 -21.28 -29.95 19.14
C PHE A 181 -22.02 -29.86 20.47
N ASP A 182 -23.35 -29.98 20.45
CA ASP A 182 -24.17 -29.97 21.66
C ASP A 182 -23.98 -31.22 22.55
N GLY A 183 -24.64 -31.24 23.71
CA GLY A 183 -24.66 -32.37 24.64
C GLY A 183 -25.31 -33.66 24.11
N HIS A 184 -25.85 -33.65 22.88
CA HIS A 184 -26.30 -34.85 22.16
C HIS A 184 -25.32 -35.27 21.05
N GLY A 185 -24.19 -34.57 20.90
CA GLY A 185 -23.18 -34.84 19.89
C GLY A 185 -23.54 -34.35 18.48
N LYS A 186 -24.59 -33.54 18.33
CA LYS A 186 -24.95 -32.94 17.04
C LYS A 186 -24.14 -31.66 16.83
N SER A 187 -23.59 -31.49 15.62
CA SER A 187 -22.90 -30.27 15.22
C SER A 187 -23.83 -29.06 15.23
N GLN A 188 -23.31 -27.93 15.72
CA GLN A 188 -24.02 -26.67 15.91
C GLN A 188 -23.44 -25.55 15.04
N ASP A 189 -22.11 -25.43 15.00
CA ASP A 189 -21.38 -24.43 14.19
C ASP A 189 -19.95 -24.93 13.90
N SER A 190 -19.35 -24.47 12.81
CA SER A 190 -18.00 -24.82 12.35
C SER A 190 -17.40 -23.71 11.48
N THR A 191 -16.12 -23.39 11.67
CA THR A 191 -15.43 -22.30 10.97
C THR A 191 -13.91 -22.54 10.88
N ALA A 192 -13.21 -21.90 9.94
CA ALA A 192 -11.75 -21.90 9.87
C ALA A 192 -11.11 -20.98 10.92
N LEU A 193 -9.77 -20.99 11.03
CA LEU A 193 -9.03 -20.23 12.05
C LEU A 193 -8.14 -19.15 11.43
N GLN A 194 -8.23 -17.93 11.96
CA GLN A 194 -7.24 -16.87 11.75
C GLN A 194 -6.03 -17.12 12.66
N LEU A 195 -4.83 -17.20 12.09
CA LEU A 195 -3.59 -17.62 12.77
C LEU A 195 -2.60 -16.53 13.27
N PRO A 196 -2.70 -15.21 12.95
CA PRO A 196 -1.64 -14.24 13.31
C PRO A 196 -1.27 -14.13 14.79
N GLY A 197 -2.16 -14.49 15.72
CA GLY A 197 -1.86 -14.52 17.15
C GLY A 197 -0.83 -15.58 17.50
N VAL A 198 -1.12 -16.85 17.19
CA VAL A 198 -0.22 -17.98 17.45
C VAL A 198 1.06 -17.92 16.62
N LEU A 199 1.00 -17.37 15.40
CA LEU A 199 2.19 -17.20 14.57
C LEU A 199 3.18 -16.19 15.19
N ASP A 200 2.71 -15.10 15.79
CA ASP A 200 3.57 -14.20 16.55
C ASP A 200 4.05 -14.83 17.88
N ASP A 201 3.16 -15.51 18.61
CA ASP A 201 3.46 -16.13 19.91
C ASP A 201 4.54 -17.25 19.82
N MET A 202 4.64 -17.92 18.66
CA MET A 202 5.60 -19.00 18.44
C MET A 202 6.77 -18.65 17.50
N PHE A 203 6.59 -17.74 16.54
CA PHE A 203 7.53 -17.52 15.44
C PHE A 203 7.91 -16.05 15.19
N ALA A 204 7.53 -15.10 16.05
CA ALA A 204 8.05 -13.74 15.98
C ALA A 204 9.59 -13.72 15.99
N TYR A 205 10.20 -13.19 14.93
CA TYR A 205 11.62 -13.40 14.62
C TYR A 205 12.36 -12.09 14.35
N THR A 206 13.54 -11.95 14.98
CA THR A 206 14.38 -10.74 14.93
C THR A 206 15.75 -10.96 14.28
N GLY A 207 16.06 -12.18 13.84
CA GLY A 207 17.30 -12.48 13.11
C GLY A 207 17.26 -12.04 11.64
N PRO A 208 18.32 -12.32 10.84
CA PRO A 208 18.40 -11.87 9.46
C PRO A 208 17.27 -12.41 8.57
N LEU A 209 16.73 -11.56 7.69
CA LEU A 209 15.77 -11.93 6.66
C LEU A 209 16.22 -11.37 5.30
N GLY A 210 15.75 -12.01 4.24
CA GLY A 210 16.20 -11.76 2.87
C GLY A 210 17.64 -12.23 2.64
N THR A 211 18.41 -11.37 1.97
CA THR A 211 19.76 -11.69 1.48
C THR A 211 20.84 -11.19 2.42
N VAL A 212 21.73 -12.08 2.87
CA VAL A 212 22.91 -11.73 3.69
C VAL A 212 24.18 -12.17 2.98
N PHE A 213 25.09 -11.22 2.76
CA PHE A 213 26.37 -11.43 2.09
C PHE A 213 27.53 -11.55 3.09
N SER A 214 28.53 -12.34 2.72
CA SER A 214 29.83 -12.44 3.37
C SER A 214 30.94 -12.51 2.32
N GLU A 215 32.21 -12.50 2.75
CA GLU A 215 33.36 -12.68 1.86
C GLU A 215 33.30 -13.97 1.01
N LYS A 216 32.62 -15.01 1.48
CA LYS A 216 32.73 -16.39 0.95
C LYS A 216 31.41 -17.03 0.53
N ALA A 217 30.29 -16.54 1.08
CA ALA A 217 28.97 -17.13 0.92
C ALA A 217 27.87 -16.06 0.85
N VAL A 218 26.74 -16.43 0.25
CA VAL A 218 25.46 -15.72 0.33
C VAL A 218 24.46 -16.62 1.06
N SER A 219 23.67 -16.06 1.96
CA SER A 219 22.62 -16.79 2.66
C SER A 219 21.27 -16.10 2.50
N LEU A 220 20.24 -16.92 2.27
CA LEU A 220 18.86 -16.51 2.05
C LEU A 220 18.02 -16.94 3.25
N HIS A 221 17.12 -16.06 3.71
CA HIS A 221 16.30 -16.29 4.90
C HIS A 221 14.86 -15.80 4.69
N LEU A 222 13.90 -16.72 4.64
CA LEU A 222 12.48 -16.42 4.43
C LEU A 222 11.66 -16.80 5.68
N TRP A 223 10.87 -15.86 6.20
CA TRP A 223 9.91 -16.17 7.26
C TRP A 223 8.61 -16.72 6.65
N ALA A 224 8.37 -18.02 6.81
CA ALA A 224 7.23 -18.73 6.25
C ALA A 224 6.77 -19.90 7.16
N PRO A 225 6.27 -19.62 8.38
CA PRO A 225 5.96 -20.65 9.37
C PRO A 225 4.82 -21.59 8.98
N THR A 226 3.89 -21.14 8.13
CA THR A 226 2.77 -21.95 7.61
C THR A 226 3.14 -22.80 6.39
N ALA A 227 4.30 -22.55 5.77
CA ALA A 227 4.74 -23.35 4.62
C ALA A 227 5.08 -24.80 5.04
N GLN A 228 4.73 -25.74 4.17
CA GLN A 228 5.09 -27.15 4.28
C GLN A 228 6.45 -27.45 3.64
N ASP A 229 6.83 -26.69 2.61
CA ASP A 229 8.11 -26.75 1.91
C ASP A 229 8.50 -25.37 1.37
N VAL A 230 9.79 -25.04 1.36
CA VAL A 230 10.35 -23.89 0.64
C VAL A 230 11.63 -24.29 -0.08
N SER A 231 11.68 -23.99 -1.37
CA SER A 231 12.90 -24.02 -2.20
C SER A 231 13.18 -22.63 -2.80
N VAL A 232 14.42 -22.39 -3.23
CA VAL A 232 14.78 -21.24 -4.08
C VAL A 232 15.13 -21.73 -5.48
N SER A 233 14.56 -21.09 -6.49
CA SER A 233 14.83 -21.37 -7.90
C SER A 233 15.63 -20.20 -8.50
N PHE A 234 16.83 -20.49 -8.98
CA PHE A 234 17.75 -19.51 -9.58
C PHE A 234 17.68 -19.53 -11.11
N TYR A 235 17.76 -18.35 -11.73
CA TYR A 235 17.61 -18.18 -13.17
C TYR A 235 18.80 -17.46 -13.83
N ASP A 236 18.97 -17.71 -15.12
CA ASP A 236 19.95 -17.04 -15.97
C ASP A 236 19.46 -15.63 -16.35
N GLY A 237 19.80 -14.64 -15.53
CA GLY A 237 19.38 -13.26 -15.74
C GLY A 237 17.86 -13.02 -15.53
N PRO A 238 17.35 -11.84 -15.95
CA PRO A 238 15.96 -11.44 -15.68
C PRO A 238 14.93 -12.27 -16.46
N VAL A 239 15.28 -12.80 -17.64
CA VAL A 239 14.34 -13.49 -18.54
C VAL A 239 14.79 -14.88 -19.02
N GLY A 240 16.02 -15.32 -18.73
CA GLY A 240 16.53 -16.62 -19.16
C GLY A 240 15.95 -17.82 -18.38
N PRO A 241 16.38 -19.05 -18.70
CA PRO A 241 15.84 -20.27 -18.10
C PRO A 241 16.21 -20.44 -16.61
N LEU A 242 15.54 -21.40 -15.97
CA LEU A 242 15.93 -21.95 -14.66
C LEU A 242 17.31 -22.63 -14.77
N LEU A 243 18.18 -22.40 -13.80
CA LEU A 243 19.53 -22.97 -13.71
C LEU A 243 19.61 -24.08 -12.66
N GLU A 244 19.19 -23.78 -11.42
CA GLU A 244 19.22 -24.71 -10.29
C GLU A 244 18.10 -24.37 -9.29
N THR A 245 17.51 -25.39 -8.68
CA THR A 245 16.55 -25.26 -7.56
C THR A 245 17.18 -25.87 -6.32
N VAL A 246 17.13 -25.16 -5.18
CA VAL A 246 17.83 -25.54 -3.95
C VAL A 246 16.87 -25.48 -2.77
N GLN A 247 16.80 -26.59 -2.02
CA GLN A 247 15.95 -26.73 -0.84
C GLN A 247 16.42 -25.80 0.31
N LEU A 248 15.48 -25.09 0.95
CA LEU A 248 15.74 -24.40 2.23
C LEU A 248 15.41 -25.32 3.41
N ASN A 249 16.07 -25.07 4.54
CA ASN A 249 15.84 -25.79 5.78
C ASN A 249 15.10 -24.89 6.78
N GLU A 250 14.01 -25.36 7.37
CA GLU A 250 13.26 -24.62 8.38
C GLU A 250 13.91 -24.70 9.78
N SER A 251 13.95 -23.59 10.48
CA SER A 251 14.19 -23.50 11.92
C SER A 251 13.28 -22.42 12.51
N ASN A 252 12.34 -22.81 13.39
CA ASN A 252 11.39 -21.91 14.07
C ASN A 252 10.65 -20.96 13.10
N GLY A 253 10.08 -21.48 12.02
CA GLY A 253 9.31 -20.69 11.05
C GLY A 253 10.15 -19.94 10.01
N VAL A 254 11.48 -19.93 10.15
CA VAL A 254 12.40 -19.31 9.19
C VAL A 254 13.05 -20.41 8.35
N TRP A 255 12.84 -20.34 7.04
CA TRP A 255 13.48 -21.18 6.04
C TRP A 255 14.79 -20.52 5.62
N SER A 256 15.87 -21.29 5.57
CA SER A 256 17.19 -20.75 5.21
C SER A 256 18.05 -21.70 4.38
N VAL A 257 18.94 -21.11 3.57
CA VAL A 257 20.01 -21.81 2.86
C VAL A 257 21.23 -20.90 2.73
N THR A 258 22.43 -21.49 2.78
CA THR A 258 23.70 -20.79 2.53
C THR A 258 24.40 -21.41 1.34
N GLY A 259 24.72 -20.58 0.34
CA GLY A 259 25.39 -20.98 -0.89
C GLY A 259 26.68 -20.17 -1.15
N PRO A 260 27.42 -20.51 -2.22
CA PRO A 260 28.67 -19.84 -2.57
C PRO A 260 28.47 -18.37 -2.99
N LYS A 261 29.52 -17.54 -2.83
CA LYS A 261 29.48 -16.10 -3.21
C LYS A 261 29.15 -15.84 -4.69
N ASN A 262 29.33 -16.82 -5.59
CA ASN A 262 28.91 -16.72 -7.01
C ASN A 262 27.39 -16.92 -7.25
N TRP A 263 26.58 -17.00 -6.18
CA TRP A 263 25.15 -16.71 -6.25
C TRP A 263 24.84 -15.22 -6.42
N GLU A 264 25.77 -14.32 -6.05
CA GLU A 264 25.59 -12.88 -6.22
C GLU A 264 25.31 -12.49 -7.67
N ASN A 265 24.40 -11.52 -7.85
CA ASN A 265 23.89 -11.01 -9.13
C ASN A 265 23.05 -12.00 -9.95
N ARG A 266 22.78 -13.23 -9.47
CA ARG A 266 21.74 -14.09 -10.05
C ARG A 266 20.34 -13.53 -9.80
N TYR A 267 19.37 -14.02 -10.56
CA TYR A 267 17.95 -13.79 -10.29
C TYR A 267 17.33 -15.03 -9.64
N TYR A 268 16.34 -14.85 -8.76
CA TYR A 268 15.66 -15.95 -8.08
C TYR A 268 14.19 -15.67 -7.78
N LEU A 269 13.46 -16.75 -7.48
CA LEU A 269 12.15 -16.75 -6.84
C LEU A 269 12.16 -17.84 -5.75
N TYR A 270 11.35 -17.66 -4.72
CA TYR A 270 11.01 -18.75 -3.80
C TYR A 270 9.88 -19.60 -4.39
N GLU A 271 10.02 -20.91 -4.30
CA GLU A 271 8.95 -21.87 -4.51
C GLU A 271 8.41 -22.25 -3.12
N VAL A 272 7.21 -21.78 -2.77
CA VAL A 272 6.62 -21.96 -1.44
C VAL A 272 5.40 -22.89 -1.55
N THR A 273 5.44 -24.03 -0.87
CA THR A 273 4.28 -24.93 -0.77
C THR A 273 3.55 -24.66 0.54
N VAL A 274 2.32 -24.15 0.47
CA VAL A 274 1.59 -23.60 1.64
C VAL A 274 0.07 -23.75 1.49
N TYR A 275 -0.66 -23.96 2.58
CA TYR A 275 -2.12 -23.92 2.57
C TYR A 275 -2.61 -22.48 2.38
N HIS A 276 -3.43 -22.23 1.36
CA HIS A 276 -4.00 -20.91 1.07
C HIS A 276 -5.51 -20.89 1.34
N PRO A 277 -6.01 -20.15 2.34
CA PRO A 277 -7.45 -20.13 2.69
C PRO A 277 -8.36 -19.76 1.52
N ALA A 278 -7.95 -18.76 0.71
CA ALA A 278 -8.70 -18.26 -0.44
C ALA A 278 -8.95 -19.29 -1.57
N THR A 279 -8.22 -20.41 -1.63
CA THR A 279 -8.48 -21.52 -2.56
C THR A 279 -8.85 -22.82 -1.82
N SER A 280 -8.70 -22.85 -0.49
CA SER A 280 -8.79 -24.06 0.33
C SER A 280 -7.90 -25.23 -0.10
N HIS A 281 -6.78 -24.94 -0.77
CA HIS A 281 -5.81 -25.94 -1.24
C HIS A 281 -4.41 -25.68 -0.70
N VAL A 282 -3.54 -26.71 -0.81
CA VAL A 282 -2.09 -26.55 -0.62
C VAL A 282 -1.49 -26.13 -1.96
N GLU A 283 -1.24 -24.83 -2.10
CA GLU A 283 -0.70 -24.21 -3.30
C GLU A 283 0.81 -24.41 -3.39
N LYS A 284 1.36 -24.33 -4.61
CA LYS A 284 2.80 -24.14 -4.83
C LYS A 284 3.04 -22.78 -5.50
N CYS A 285 3.20 -21.76 -4.67
CA CYS A 285 3.37 -20.38 -5.11
C CYS A 285 4.80 -20.09 -5.60
N LEU A 286 4.92 -19.25 -6.62
CA LEU A 286 6.18 -18.57 -6.97
C LEU A 286 6.11 -17.12 -6.46
N ALA A 287 7.08 -16.72 -5.64
CA ALA A 287 7.10 -15.42 -4.98
C ALA A 287 8.52 -14.82 -4.93
N ASP A 288 8.57 -13.50 -5.09
CA ASP A 288 9.75 -12.68 -4.82
C ASP A 288 10.07 -12.60 -3.32
N ASP A 289 11.25 -12.08 -2.98
CA ASP A 289 11.66 -11.88 -1.58
C ASP A 289 11.00 -10.62 -0.98
N PRO A 290 10.27 -10.71 0.14
CA PRO A 290 9.76 -9.54 0.88
C PRO A 290 10.85 -8.50 1.26
N TYR A 291 12.09 -8.95 1.38
CA TYR A 291 13.28 -8.15 1.72
C TYR A 291 14.18 -7.89 0.48
N ALA A 292 13.64 -8.03 -0.74
CA ALA A 292 14.33 -7.72 -1.99
C ALA A 292 14.98 -6.32 -1.98
N ARG A 293 16.15 -6.21 -2.64
CA ARG A 293 16.88 -4.94 -2.86
C ARG A 293 17.14 -4.64 -4.34
N GLY A 294 16.78 -5.56 -5.22
CA GLY A 294 16.77 -5.42 -6.67
C GLY A 294 15.76 -6.39 -7.28
N LEU A 295 15.26 -6.07 -8.46
CA LEU A 295 14.24 -6.85 -9.20
C LEU A 295 14.54 -6.78 -10.70
N SER A 296 14.03 -7.75 -11.45
CA SER A 296 13.83 -7.61 -12.90
C SER A 296 12.63 -6.70 -13.21
N ALA A 297 12.41 -6.40 -14.48
CA ALA A 297 11.22 -5.71 -14.97
C ALA A 297 9.92 -6.32 -14.41
N ASN A 298 9.03 -5.44 -13.95
CA ASN A 298 7.72 -5.71 -13.33
C ASN A 298 7.74 -6.48 -12.01
N GLY A 299 8.91 -6.78 -11.43
CA GLY A 299 8.98 -7.71 -10.29
C GLY A 299 8.63 -9.12 -10.74
N THR A 300 9.28 -9.59 -11.81
CA THR A 300 9.12 -10.97 -12.32
C THR A 300 10.06 -11.95 -11.63
N ARG A 301 11.18 -11.46 -11.06
CA ARG A 301 12.22 -12.17 -10.31
C ARG A 301 12.98 -11.22 -9.39
N THR A 302 13.45 -11.73 -8.26
CA THR A 302 14.29 -10.97 -7.33
C THR A 302 15.75 -11.05 -7.76
N TRP A 303 16.45 -9.92 -7.73
CA TRP A 303 17.87 -9.85 -8.07
C TRP A 303 18.74 -9.94 -6.80
N LEU A 304 19.64 -10.93 -6.74
CA LEU A 304 20.47 -11.24 -5.58
C LEU A 304 21.68 -10.31 -5.47
N VAL A 305 21.41 -9.03 -5.23
CA VAL A 305 22.39 -7.93 -5.23
C VAL A 305 22.88 -7.55 -3.83
N ASP A 306 24.19 -7.35 -3.68
CA ASP A 306 24.76 -6.71 -2.49
C ASP A 306 24.61 -5.19 -2.60
N ILE A 307 23.62 -4.63 -1.90
CA ILE A 307 23.25 -3.21 -1.93
C ILE A 307 24.40 -2.25 -1.53
N ASN A 308 25.43 -2.77 -0.87
CA ASN A 308 26.61 -2.02 -0.43
C ASN A 308 27.71 -1.94 -1.50
N SER A 309 27.62 -2.72 -2.59
CA SER A 309 28.64 -2.80 -3.63
C SER A 309 29.01 -1.42 -4.19
N GLU A 310 30.31 -1.15 -4.30
CA GLU A 310 30.85 0.10 -4.84
C GLU A 310 30.36 0.41 -6.26
N THR A 311 30.04 -0.60 -7.07
CA THR A 311 29.50 -0.41 -8.42
C THR A 311 28.07 0.13 -8.43
N LEU A 312 27.38 0.14 -7.29
CA LEU A 312 26.03 0.69 -7.12
C LEU A 312 26.04 2.11 -6.51
N LYS A 313 27.21 2.69 -6.26
CA LYS A 313 27.37 4.02 -5.64
C LYS A 313 27.72 5.06 -6.69
N PRO A 314 27.00 6.20 -6.80
CA PRO A 314 27.48 7.33 -7.58
C PRO A 314 28.74 7.96 -6.94
N PRO A 315 29.53 8.74 -7.70
CA PRO A 315 30.71 9.41 -7.17
C PRO A 315 30.40 10.23 -5.90
N SER A 316 31.27 10.11 -4.89
CA SER A 316 31.09 10.74 -3.55
C SER A 316 29.85 10.31 -2.75
N TRP A 317 29.12 9.24 -3.11
CA TRP A 317 27.92 8.80 -2.37
C TRP A 317 28.09 8.71 -0.85
N ASP A 318 29.18 8.09 -0.38
CA ASP A 318 29.42 7.91 1.06
C ASP A 318 29.79 9.21 1.78
N LYS A 319 30.11 10.28 1.04
CA LYS A 319 30.35 11.63 1.59
C LYS A 319 29.08 12.47 1.66
N LEU A 320 27.98 12.05 1.02
CA LEU A 320 26.75 12.84 0.89
C LEU A 320 26.18 13.32 2.24
N ALA A 321 26.40 12.57 3.33
CA ALA A 321 26.00 13.00 4.68
C ALA A 321 26.62 14.35 5.12
N ALA A 322 27.85 14.66 4.70
CA ALA A 322 28.51 15.93 4.96
C ALA A 322 28.15 17.03 3.94
N GLU A 323 27.52 16.64 2.82
CA GLU A 323 27.11 17.51 1.71
C GLU A 323 25.60 17.83 1.75
N LYS A 324 24.84 17.19 2.66
CA LYS A 324 23.38 17.36 2.82
C LYS A 324 23.01 18.78 3.28
N PRO A 325 21.85 19.32 2.84
CA PRO A 325 21.38 20.63 3.28
C PRO A 325 21.26 20.74 4.79
N LYS A 326 21.72 21.86 5.36
CA LYS A 326 21.65 22.11 6.81
C LYS A 326 20.18 22.22 7.25
N LEU A 327 19.81 21.46 8.28
CA LEU A 327 18.51 21.54 8.94
C LEU A 327 18.74 21.75 10.44
N ASP A 328 18.50 22.95 10.94
CA ASP A 328 18.70 23.27 12.35
C ASP A 328 17.57 22.67 13.19
N SER A 329 16.31 22.94 12.82
CA SER A 329 15.10 22.49 13.49
C SER A 329 14.06 21.94 12.51
N PHE A 330 13.18 21.04 12.97
CA PHE A 330 12.01 20.61 12.20
C PHE A 330 10.97 21.72 11.99
N SER A 331 11.09 22.86 12.68
CA SER A 331 10.32 24.08 12.39
C SER A 331 10.66 24.71 11.04
N ASP A 332 11.81 24.36 10.47
CA ASP A 332 12.40 25.01 9.29
C ASP A 332 12.05 24.21 8.01
N ILE A 333 11.13 23.24 8.14
CA ILE A 333 10.67 22.37 7.07
C ILE A 333 9.60 23.08 6.25
N SER A 334 9.90 23.26 4.97
CA SER A 334 8.98 23.64 3.90
C SER A 334 9.02 22.52 2.85
N ILE A 335 7.85 22.03 2.43
CA ILE A 335 7.72 20.82 1.62
C ILE A 335 7.07 21.16 0.28
N TYR A 336 7.65 20.61 -0.80
CA TYR A 336 7.09 20.62 -2.14
C TYR A 336 6.80 19.18 -2.57
N GLU A 337 5.52 18.82 -2.67
CA GLU A 337 5.06 17.52 -3.15
C GLU A 337 5.21 17.44 -4.67
N LEU A 338 5.78 16.34 -5.17
CA LEU A 338 6.19 16.19 -6.57
C LEU A 338 6.13 14.73 -7.03
N HIS A 339 5.52 14.49 -8.19
CA HIS A 339 5.61 13.20 -8.89
C HIS A 339 6.81 13.20 -9.86
N ILE A 340 7.54 12.08 -9.87
CA ILE A 340 8.75 11.88 -10.70
C ILE A 340 8.43 12.04 -12.20
N ARG A 341 7.25 11.60 -12.64
CA ARG A 341 6.84 11.74 -14.03
C ARG A 341 6.49 13.19 -14.38
N ASP A 342 5.65 13.83 -13.57
CA ASP A 342 5.18 15.21 -13.76
C ASP A 342 6.32 16.22 -13.85
N PHE A 343 7.40 15.99 -13.08
CA PHE A 343 8.59 16.84 -13.07
C PHE A 343 9.21 17.06 -14.46
N SER A 344 9.10 16.09 -15.37
CA SER A 344 9.94 16.06 -16.58
C SER A 344 9.31 15.46 -17.84
N ALA A 345 8.11 14.86 -17.78
CA ALA A 345 7.45 14.31 -18.97
C ALA A 345 7.31 15.34 -20.11
N HIS A 346 6.92 16.58 -19.76
CA HIS A 346 6.73 17.69 -20.69
C HIS A 346 7.88 18.71 -20.72
N ASP A 347 8.96 18.51 -19.94
CA ASP A 347 10.14 19.39 -20.01
C ASP A 347 10.97 19.05 -21.25
N SER A 348 10.71 19.80 -22.33
CA SER A 348 11.42 19.66 -23.61
C SER A 348 12.93 19.96 -23.54
N THR A 349 13.43 20.53 -22.43
CA THR A 349 14.86 20.76 -22.19
C THR A 349 15.57 19.55 -21.56
N VAL A 350 14.82 18.59 -20.98
CA VAL A 350 15.34 17.30 -20.52
C VAL A 350 15.56 16.38 -21.74
N ASP A 351 16.63 15.59 -21.75
CA ASP A 351 16.87 14.57 -22.78
C ASP A 351 15.74 13.52 -22.82
N CYS A 352 15.34 13.07 -24.02
CA CYS A 352 14.18 12.21 -24.18
C CYS A 352 14.31 10.83 -23.53
N HIS A 353 15.53 10.32 -23.29
CA HIS A 353 15.75 9.06 -22.56
C HIS A 353 15.71 9.23 -21.04
N SER A 354 15.76 10.47 -20.55
CA SER A 354 15.71 10.79 -19.10
C SER A 354 14.34 11.29 -18.61
N ARG A 355 13.43 11.67 -19.52
CA ARG A 355 12.11 12.22 -19.17
C ARG A 355 11.22 11.22 -18.44
N GLY A 356 10.59 11.69 -17.38
CA GLY A 356 9.63 10.96 -16.58
C GLY A 356 10.25 9.94 -15.62
N GLY A 357 11.55 10.05 -15.32
CA GLY A 357 12.30 9.10 -14.50
C GLY A 357 13.39 9.75 -13.63
N PHE A 358 14.10 8.94 -12.85
CA PHE A 358 15.08 9.40 -11.85
C PHE A 358 16.19 10.27 -12.47
N CYS A 359 16.65 9.92 -13.68
CA CYS A 359 17.73 10.62 -14.38
C CYS A 359 17.41 12.09 -14.70
N ALA A 360 16.14 12.47 -14.86
CA ALA A 360 15.76 13.87 -15.10
C ALA A 360 16.27 14.82 -14.01
N PHE A 361 16.37 14.35 -12.77
CA PHE A 361 16.88 15.14 -11.64
C PHE A 361 18.39 15.41 -11.73
N THR A 362 19.13 14.65 -12.55
CA THR A 362 20.57 14.84 -12.79
C THR A 362 20.87 15.81 -13.94
N CYS A 363 19.88 16.10 -14.79
CA CYS A 363 20.03 16.92 -15.99
C CYS A 363 20.17 18.41 -15.63
N GLN A 364 21.42 18.88 -15.53
CA GLN A 364 21.75 20.28 -15.28
C GLN A 364 21.15 21.21 -16.35
N ASP A 365 20.81 22.44 -15.96
CA ASP A 365 20.25 23.49 -16.83
C ASP A 365 18.97 23.10 -17.61
N THR A 366 18.19 22.17 -17.08
CA THR A 366 16.80 21.93 -17.49
C THR A 366 15.85 22.96 -16.85
N ALA A 367 14.63 23.10 -17.37
CA ALA A 367 13.64 24.02 -16.85
C ALA A 367 13.15 23.60 -15.45
N GLY A 368 12.89 22.30 -15.27
CA GLY A 368 12.57 21.71 -13.96
C GLY A 368 13.67 21.96 -12.91
N ILE A 369 14.94 21.72 -13.24
CA ILE A 369 16.05 21.91 -12.28
C ILE A 369 16.30 23.39 -11.96
N ARG A 370 16.17 24.30 -12.93
CA ARG A 370 16.19 25.75 -12.64
C ARG A 370 15.01 26.18 -11.76
N HIS A 371 13.84 25.56 -11.92
CA HIS A 371 12.68 25.83 -11.07
C HIS A 371 12.93 25.38 -9.63
N LEU A 372 13.33 24.11 -9.42
CA LEU A 372 13.62 23.58 -8.09
C LEU A 372 14.76 24.35 -7.38
N ARG A 373 15.83 24.71 -8.10
CA ARG A 373 16.89 25.56 -7.56
C ARG A 373 16.33 26.90 -7.09
N LYS A 374 15.53 27.60 -7.92
CA LYS A 374 14.90 28.88 -7.57
C LYS A 374 13.98 28.77 -6.34
N LEU A 375 13.29 27.64 -6.15
CA LEU A 375 12.50 27.40 -4.93
C LEU A 375 13.41 27.21 -3.70
N SER A 376 14.51 26.46 -3.82
CA SER A 376 15.44 26.25 -2.71
C SER A 376 16.20 27.53 -2.33
N ASP A 377 16.67 28.30 -3.32
CA ASP A 377 17.25 29.64 -3.15
C ASP A 377 16.29 30.61 -2.42
N ALA A 378 14.97 30.38 -2.53
CA ALA A 378 13.92 31.15 -1.87
C ALA A 378 13.50 30.58 -0.48
N GLY A 379 14.10 29.48 -0.03
CA GLY A 379 13.84 28.86 1.28
C GLY A 379 13.01 27.56 1.27
N LEU A 380 12.84 26.89 0.12
CA LEU A 380 12.33 25.52 0.08
C LEU A 380 13.40 24.55 0.61
N THR A 381 13.08 23.76 1.64
CA THR A 381 14.04 22.82 2.26
C THR A 381 13.83 21.36 1.89
N HIS A 382 12.61 20.93 1.52
CA HIS A 382 12.29 19.53 1.23
C HIS A 382 11.46 19.35 -0.05
N VAL A 383 11.77 18.30 -0.81
CA VAL A 383 10.89 17.74 -1.85
C VAL A 383 10.32 16.41 -1.35
N HIS A 384 9.01 16.27 -1.37
CA HIS A 384 8.30 15.02 -1.08
C HIS A 384 7.96 14.36 -2.41
N LEU A 385 8.66 13.27 -2.70
CA LEU A 385 8.42 12.46 -3.88
C LEU A 385 7.28 11.48 -3.63
N LEU A 386 6.29 11.49 -4.52
CA LEU A 386 5.24 10.47 -4.60
C LEU A 386 5.84 9.04 -4.72
N PRO A 387 5.04 7.98 -4.47
CA PRO A 387 5.49 6.59 -4.43
C PRO A 387 6.55 6.21 -5.47
N SER A 388 7.70 5.76 -4.99
CA SER A 388 8.90 5.48 -5.82
C SER A 388 9.54 4.11 -5.56
N PHE A 389 8.90 3.29 -4.71
CA PHE A 389 9.14 1.86 -4.54
C PHE A 389 8.46 1.03 -5.65
N GLN A 390 8.63 -0.30 -5.69
CA GLN A 390 7.99 -1.14 -6.70
C GLN A 390 6.48 -1.23 -6.49
N PHE A 391 5.73 -0.57 -7.37
CA PHE A 391 4.28 -0.55 -7.42
C PHE A 391 3.71 -1.15 -8.73
N GLY A 392 2.44 -1.56 -8.68
CA GLY A 392 1.63 -2.04 -9.82
C GLY A 392 0.84 -0.93 -10.55
N GLY A 393 0.38 -1.22 -11.76
CA GLY A 393 -0.39 -0.27 -12.58
C GLY A 393 0.45 0.66 -13.49
N VAL A 394 1.76 0.41 -13.63
CA VAL A 394 2.60 0.92 -14.73
C VAL A 394 3.61 -0.16 -15.09
N ASP A 395 3.72 -0.49 -16.38
CA ASP A 395 4.73 -1.44 -16.89
C ASP A 395 6.14 -0.83 -16.79
N ASP A 396 7.11 -1.59 -16.28
CA ASP A 396 8.51 -1.20 -16.25
C ASP A 396 9.17 -1.24 -17.66
N ILE A 397 8.59 -2.00 -18.60
CA ILE A 397 9.03 -2.19 -19.99
C ILE A 397 8.47 -1.08 -20.89
N LYS A 398 9.26 -0.04 -21.11
CA LYS A 398 8.86 1.19 -21.82
C LYS A 398 8.35 1.01 -23.25
N ASN A 399 8.70 -0.10 -23.90
CA ASN A 399 8.21 -0.42 -25.25
C ASN A 399 6.73 -0.82 -25.29
N ASN A 400 6.13 -1.14 -24.14
CA ASN A 400 4.72 -1.49 -24.02
C ASN A 400 3.83 -0.25 -23.80
N TRP A 401 4.41 0.91 -23.47
CA TRP A 401 3.70 2.13 -23.13
C TRP A 401 2.91 2.71 -24.30
N LYS A 402 1.63 3.00 -24.06
CA LYS A 402 0.76 3.77 -24.97
C LYS A 402 0.82 5.26 -24.68
N PHE A 403 0.47 6.05 -25.70
CA PHE A 403 0.45 7.51 -25.65
C PHE A 403 -0.71 8.04 -26.52
N VAL A 404 -1.32 9.14 -26.09
CA VAL A 404 -2.24 9.93 -26.91
C VAL A 404 -1.47 10.86 -27.87
N ASP A 405 -2.06 11.23 -29.00
CA ASP A 405 -1.55 12.34 -29.82
C ASP A 405 -1.98 13.67 -29.18
N GLU A 406 -1.09 14.25 -28.37
CA GLU A 406 -1.33 15.56 -27.73
C GLU A 406 -1.65 16.67 -28.75
N ALA A 407 -1.09 16.60 -29.96
CA ALA A 407 -1.36 17.55 -31.03
C ALA A 407 -2.70 17.31 -31.73
N GLU A 408 -3.31 16.12 -31.60
CA GLU A 408 -4.73 15.89 -31.88
C GLU A 408 -5.62 16.41 -30.76
N LEU A 409 -5.37 16.01 -29.51
CA LEU A 409 -6.17 16.42 -28.36
C LEU A 409 -6.24 17.95 -28.20
N SER A 410 -5.16 18.68 -28.52
CA SER A 410 -5.12 20.14 -28.49
C SER A 410 -6.09 20.83 -29.47
N LYS A 411 -6.69 20.09 -30.41
CA LYS A 411 -7.65 20.60 -31.40
C LYS A 411 -9.11 20.52 -30.92
N PHE A 412 -9.39 19.73 -29.88
CA PHE A 412 -10.74 19.56 -29.36
C PHE A 412 -11.20 20.76 -28.50
N PRO A 413 -12.51 21.03 -28.39
CA PRO A 413 -13.01 22.12 -27.54
C PRO A 413 -12.63 21.90 -26.05
N PRO A 414 -12.36 22.97 -25.27
CA PRO A 414 -11.83 22.84 -23.91
C PRO A 414 -12.82 22.26 -22.89
N GLY A 415 -14.09 22.10 -23.25
CA GLY A 415 -15.12 21.40 -22.48
C GLY A 415 -15.75 20.28 -23.32
N SER A 416 -14.92 19.46 -23.96
CA SER A 416 -15.32 18.29 -24.74
C SER A 416 -14.77 17.03 -24.08
N ASP A 417 -15.58 15.97 -24.08
CA ASP A 417 -15.25 14.73 -23.38
C ASP A 417 -14.22 13.86 -24.15
N LEU A 418 -13.95 14.19 -25.42
CA LEU A 418 -13.03 13.44 -26.31
C LEU A 418 -11.59 13.35 -25.76
N GLN A 419 -11.14 14.37 -25.03
CA GLN A 419 -9.84 14.36 -24.37
C GLN A 419 -9.76 13.27 -23.29
N GLN A 420 -10.80 13.11 -22.47
CA GLN A 420 -10.80 12.07 -21.43
C GLN A 420 -11.10 10.69 -22.02
N ASP A 421 -11.93 10.58 -23.06
CA ASP A 421 -12.17 9.31 -23.77
C ASP A 421 -10.85 8.74 -24.32
N ALA A 422 -10.02 9.59 -24.94
CA ALA A 422 -8.73 9.19 -25.51
C ALA A 422 -7.70 8.76 -24.46
N VAL A 423 -7.70 9.38 -23.28
CA VAL A 423 -6.81 9.02 -22.15
C VAL A 423 -7.29 7.74 -21.47
N VAL A 424 -8.57 7.65 -21.12
CA VAL A 424 -9.18 6.48 -20.47
C VAL A 424 -9.06 5.23 -21.34
N ALA A 425 -9.08 5.38 -22.68
CA ALA A 425 -8.85 4.29 -23.62
C ALA A 425 -7.44 3.67 -23.58
N ILE A 426 -6.47 4.29 -22.89
CA ILE A 426 -5.09 3.77 -22.74
C ILE A 426 -4.56 3.73 -21.30
N GLN A 427 -5.26 4.29 -20.30
CA GLN A 427 -4.74 4.56 -18.95
C GLN A 427 -4.13 3.35 -18.20
N GLU A 428 -4.55 2.12 -18.52
CA GLU A 428 -4.04 0.88 -17.90
C GLU A 428 -2.74 0.35 -18.58
N GLU A 429 -2.35 0.97 -19.71
CA GLU A 429 -1.20 0.62 -20.56
C GLU A 429 -0.31 1.84 -20.86
N ASP A 430 -0.60 2.99 -20.23
CA ASP A 430 0.14 4.24 -20.33
C ASP A 430 1.24 4.31 -19.24
N PRO A 431 2.20 5.26 -19.34
CA PRO A 431 3.31 5.38 -18.39
C PRO A 431 2.97 6.08 -17.06
N TYR A 432 1.70 6.33 -16.73
CA TYR A 432 1.26 7.22 -15.66
C TYR A 432 0.41 6.51 -14.58
N ASN A 433 0.97 6.43 -13.38
CA ASN A 433 0.19 6.22 -12.16
C ASN A 433 0.89 6.96 -11.02
N TRP A 434 0.15 7.39 -9.99
CA TRP A 434 0.73 7.96 -8.78
C TRP A 434 1.51 6.93 -7.94
N GLY A 435 1.26 5.64 -8.14
CA GLY A 435 2.06 4.56 -7.55
C GLY A 435 1.63 4.12 -6.15
N TYR A 436 0.45 4.52 -5.68
CA TYR A 436 -0.20 4.05 -4.44
C TYR A 436 -0.69 2.59 -4.53
N ASN A 437 0.07 1.73 -5.22
CA ASN A 437 -0.23 0.34 -5.54
C ASN A 437 0.95 -0.57 -5.10
N PRO A 438 1.30 -0.63 -3.80
CA PRO A 438 2.51 -1.32 -3.34
C PRO A 438 2.53 -2.82 -3.63
N VAL A 439 3.68 -3.29 -4.14
CA VAL A 439 4.00 -4.70 -4.38
C VAL A 439 5.21 -5.11 -3.54
N LEU A 440 6.31 -4.35 -3.62
CA LEU A 440 7.52 -4.54 -2.81
C LEU A 440 8.10 -3.19 -2.40
N TRP A 441 8.09 -2.92 -1.09
CA TRP A 441 8.45 -1.60 -0.54
C TRP A 441 9.94 -1.26 -0.67
N GLY A 442 10.86 -2.23 -0.68
CA GLY A 442 12.30 -2.00 -0.54
C GLY A 442 13.14 -1.84 -1.80
N VAL A 443 12.49 -1.73 -2.98
CA VAL A 443 13.17 -1.64 -4.29
C VAL A 443 12.64 -0.45 -5.08
N PRO A 444 13.48 0.39 -5.70
CA PRO A 444 13.04 1.46 -6.60
C PRO A 444 12.18 0.95 -7.77
N LYS A 445 11.16 1.72 -8.17
CA LYS A 445 10.30 1.41 -9.33
C LYS A 445 11.11 1.30 -10.62
N GLY A 446 10.90 0.23 -11.39
CA GLY A 446 11.61 -0.02 -12.64
C GLY A 446 11.25 0.95 -13.78
N SER A 447 9.99 1.38 -13.89
CA SER A 447 9.51 2.31 -14.93
C SER A 447 10.27 3.66 -14.94
N TYR A 448 10.64 4.17 -13.78
CA TYR A 448 11.38 5.44 -13.62
C TYR A 448 12.90 5.31 -13.81
N ALA A 449 13.47 4.10 -13.81
CA ALA A 449 14.88 3.88 -14.15
C ALA A 449 15.07 3.84 -15.67
N SER A 450 16.25 4.11 -16.22
CA SER A 450 16.49 4.03 -17.66
C SER A 450 16.30 2.58 -18.16
N ASN A 451 16.98 1.64 -17.50
CA ASN A 451 16.78 0.20 -17.63
C ASN A 451 16.16 -0.37 -16.33
N PRO A 452 15.02 -1.10 -16.38
CA PRO A 452 14.45 -1.71 -15.19
C PRO A 452 15.24 -2.93 -14.67
N ASP A 453 16.02 -3.61 -15.51
CA ASP A 453 16.78 -4.79 -15.11
C ASP A 453 18.17 -4.42 -14.55
N GLY A 454 18.54 -5.01 -13.42
CA GLY A 454 19.87 -4.88 -12.82
C GLY A 454 20.13 -3.55 -12.09
N PRO A 455 21.35 -2.98 -12.19
CA PRO A 455 21.85 -1.97 -11.24
C PRO A 455 21.25 -0.57 -11.43
N ASN A 456 20.74 -0.25 -12.62
CA ASN A 456 20.31 1.09 -13.01
C ASN A 456 19.31 1.70 -12.02
N ARG A 457 18.25 0.98 -11.66
CA ARG A 457 17.22 1.46 -10.71
C ARG A 457 17.78 1.85 -9.33
N ILE A 458 18.89 1.23 -8.89
CA ILE A 458 19.56 1.54 -7.61
C ILE A 458 20.46 2.78 -7.77
N ILE A 459 21.31 2.78 -8.80
CA ILE A 459 22.27 3.86 -9.06
C ILE A 459 21.53 5.19 -9.32
N GLU A 460 20.51 5.16 -10.16
CA GLU A 460 19.80 6.35 -10.61
C GLU A 460 18.93 6.96 -9.50
N TYR A 461 18.36 6.14 -8.62
CA TYR A 461 17.69 6.64 -7.40
C TYR A 461 18.70 7.35 -6.46
N ARG A 462 19.88 6.75 -6.25
CA ARG A 462 20.96 7.38 -5.47
C ARG A 462 21.43 8.69 -6.11
N GLN A 463 21.55 8.74 -7.44
CA GLN A 463 21.88 9.96 -8.19
C GLN A 463 20.80 11.04 -8.05
N MET A 464 19.51 10.68 -8.09
CA MET A 464 18.40 11.60 -7.85
C MET A 464 18.48 12.22 -6.44
N VAL A 465 18.68 11.41 -5.40
CA VAL A 465 18.80 11.91 -4.01
C VAL A 465 20.03 12.81 -3.85
N GLN A 466 21.17 12.41 -4.42
CA GLN A 466 22.39 13.21 -4.43
C GLN A 466 22.17 14.56 -5.14
N ALA A 467 21.57 14.56 -6.33
CA ALA A 467 21.30 15.77 -7.10
C ALA A 467 20.34 16.74 -6.38
N LEU A 468 19.25 16.23 -5.80
CA LEU A 468 18.32 17.04 -4.99
C LEU A 468 19.03 17.64 -3.76
N ASN A 469 19.82 16.85 -3.03
CA ASN A 469 20.62 17.34 -1.91
C ASN A 469 21.63 18.44 -2.35
N HIS A 470 22.30 18.26 -3.49
CA HIS A 470 23.20 19.27 -4.08
C HIS A 470 22.47 20.52 -4.64
N LEU A 471 21.14 20.49 -4.78
CA LEU A 471 20.31 21.67 -5.07
C LEU A 471 19.88 22.45 -3.82
N GLY A 472 20.19 21.95 -2.61
CA GLY A 472 19.70 22.51 -1.35
C GLY A 472 18.47 21.81 -0.78
N LEU A 473 17.99 20.75 -1.43
CA LEU A 473 16.71 20.09 -1.12
C LEU A 473 16.92 18.71 -0.48
N ARG A 474 16.32 18.51 0.69
CA ARG A 474 16.18 17.21 1.33
C ARG A 474 15.07 16.39 0.69
N VAL A 475 15.22 15.07 0.63
CA VAL A 475 14.27 14.17 -0.06
C VAL A 475 13.40 13.44 0.96
N VAL A 476 12.11 13.71 0.94
CA VAL A 476 11.08 12.92 1.61
C VAL A 476 10.51 11.91 0.62
N MET A 477 10.31 10.68 1.09
CA MET A 477 9.69 9.61 0.32
C MET A 477 8.26 9.35 0.81
N ASP A 478 7.31 9.20 -0.11
CA ASP A 478 5.99 8.65 0.18
C ASP A 478 6.07 7.13 0.41
N VAL A 479 5.51 6.66 1.52
CA VAL A 479 5.55 5.25 1.93
C VAL A 479 4.17 4.70 2.23
N VAL A 480 3.79 3.68 1.46
CA VAL A 480 2.44 3.09 1.43
C VAL A 480 2.46 1.72 2.10
N TYR A 481 2.57 1.75 3.43
CA TYR A 481 2.61 0.55 4.27
C TYR A 481 1.22 0.05 4.70
N ASN A 482 0.16 0.84 4.47
CA ASN A 482 -1.19 0.60 5.00
C ASN A 482 -1.99 -0.48 4.25
N HIS A 483 -1.59 -0.84 3.01
CA HIS A 483 -2.28 -1.81 2.17
C HIS A 483 -1.33 -2.47 1.15
N LEU A 484 -1.81 -3.44 0.36
CA LEU A 484 -1.10 -4.09 -0.76
C LEU A 484 -1.94 -4.06 -2.04
N TYR A 485 -1.31 -3.92 -3.21
CA TYR A 485 -2.02 -3.91 -4.49
C TYR A 485 -2.68 -5.25 -4.84
N SER A 486 -2.18 -6.37 -4.29
CA SER A 486 -2.74 -7.70 -4.56
C SER A 486 -2.52 -8.67 -3.41
N SER A 487 -3.38 -9.68 -3.37
CA SER A 487 -3.43 -10.79 -2.41
C SER A 487 -3.61 -12.12 -3.16
N GLY A 488 -3.69 -13.23 -2.44
CA GLY A 488 -3.92 -14.55 -3.02
C GLY A 488 -2.69 -15.21 -3.66
N PRO A 489 -2.81 -16.47 -4.09
CA PRO A 489 -1.67 -17.28 -4.55
C PRO A 489 -1.19 -16.93 -5.97
N SER A 490 -2.08 -16.39 -6.82
CA SER A 490 -1.90 -16.42 -8.28
C SER A 490 -1.41 -15.11 -8.92
N ALA A 491 -1.70 -13.95 -8.33
CA ALA A 491 -1.34 -12.66 -8.93
C ALA A 491 0.19 -12.46 -8.89
N ILE A 492 0.81 -12.01 -9.99
CA ILE A 492 2.26 -11.73 -10.00
C ILE A 492 2.63 -10.67 -8.96
N THR A 493 1.77 -9.66 -8.80
CA THR A 493 1.85 -8.56 -7.83
C THR A 493 1.49 -8.94 -6.39
N SER A 494 1.06 -10.18 -6.13
CA SER A 494 0.97 -10.71 -4.76
C SER A 494 2.32 -11.32 -4.38
N VAL A 495 2.87 -10.91 -3.23
CA VAL A 495 4.13 -11.45 -2.70
C VAL A 495 3.96 -11.88 -1.24
N LEU A 496 3.63 -10.94 -0.35
CA LEU A 496 3.55 -11.22 1.09
C LEU A 496 2.48 -12.29 1.42
N ASP A 497 1.31 -12.20 0.79
CA ASP A 497 0.19 -13.11 1.03
C ASP A 497 0.42 -14.50 0.39
N LYS A 498 1.17 -14.61 -0.71
CA LYS A 498 1.61 -15.92 -1.23
C LYS A 498 2.46 -16.72 -0.24
N ILE A 499 3.27 -16.01 0.55
CA ILE A 499 4.31 -16.64 1.39
C ILE A 499 3.74 -17.02 2.77
N VAL A 500 2.93 -16.14 3.37
CA VAL A 500 2.20 -16.44 4.61
C VAL A 500 0.74 -15.96 4.48
N PRO A 501 -0.13 -16.79 3.87
CA PRO A 501 -1.51 -16.44 3.57
C PRO A 501 -2.28 -15.96 4.80
N GLY A 502 -2.89 -14.78 4.69
CA GLY A 502 -3.71 -14.18 5.75
C GLY A 502 -2.94 -13.66 6.97
N TYR A 503 -1.60 -13.58 6.92
CA TYR A 503 -0.81 -13.00 8.01
C TYR A 503 -0.49 -11.51 7.82
N TYR A 504 -0.04 -11.11 6.63
CA TYR A 504 0.39 -9.72 6.38
C TYR A 504 -0.80 -8.77 6.20
N LEU A 505 -1.95 -9.31 5.83
CA LEU A 505 -3.21 -8.61 5.62
C LEU A 505 -4.09 -8.62 6.87
N ARG A 506 -4.93 -7.59 7.01
CA ARG A 506 -5.93 -7.49 8.08
C ARG A 506 -7.23 -8.13 7.62
N MET A 507 -7.80 -9.00 8.46
CA MET A 507 -9.08 -9.66 8.23
C MET A 507 -10.18 -9.10 9.13
N ASP A 508 -11.42 -9.12 8.65
CA ASP A 508 -12.63 -8.87 9.43
C ASP A 508 -12.93 -10.03 10.42
N THR A 509 -14.05 -9.97 11.12
CA THR A 509 -14.45 -11.03 12.06
C THR A 509 -14.86 -12.35 11.41
N ASN A 510 -14.93 -12.42 10.08
CA ASN A 510 -15.31 -13.58 9.29
C ASN A 510 -14.15 -14.15 8.45
N GLY A 511 -12.94 -13.59 8.54
CA GLY A 511 -11.77 -14.00 7.76
C GLY A 511 -11.63 -13.34 6.40
N GLN A 512 -12.50 -12.39 6.06
CA GLN A 512 -12.46 -11.66 4.80
C GLN A 512 -11.47 -10.49 4.90
N ILE A 513 -10.74 -10.23 3.82
CA ILE A 513 -9.72 -9.18 3.78
C ILE A 513 -10.39 -7.79 3.92
N GLU A 514 -9.86 -6.95 4.82
CA GLU A 514 -10.28 -5.56 4.98
C GLU A 514 -9.76 -4.73 3.79
N ASN A 515 -10.61 -3.87 3.23
CA ASN A 515 -10.31 -3.10 2.01
C ASN A 515 -10.53 -1.58 2.20
N SER A 516 -10.58 -1.09 3.44
CA SER A 516 -10.96 0.31 3.72
C SER A 516 -9.91 1.35 3.29
N ALA A 517 -8.64 0.96 3.12
CA ALA A 517 -7.57 1.85 2.67
C ALA A 517 -7.60 2.06 1.14
N ALA A 518 -7.75 0.97 0.39
CA ALA A 518 -8.11 0.94 -1.03
C ALA A 518 -8.50 -0.51 -1.42
N VAL A 519 -7.53 -1.42 -1.27
CA VAL A 519 -7.64 -2.88 -1.39
C VAL A 519 -6.58 -3.53 -0.50
N ASN A 520 -6.85 -4.69 0.09
CA ASN A 520 -5.91 -5.49 0.89
C ASN A 520 -5.16 -4.70 1.99
N ASN A 521 -5.87 -4.18 2.99
CA ASN A 521 -5.28 -3.50 4.15
C ASN A 521 -4.22 -4.39 4.86
N THR A 522 -3.09 -3.83 5.26
CA THR A 522 -2.07 -4.56 6.05
C THR A 522 -2.39 -4.56 7.54
N ALA A 523 -1.81 -5.52 8.27
CA ALA A 523 -1.99 -5.67 9.70
C ALA A 523 -0.71 -5.33 10.50
N SER A 524 -0.35 -4.05 10.59
CA SER A 524 0.80 -3.56 11.39
C SER A 524 0.69 -3.85 12.92
N GLU A 525 -0.46 -4.34 13.38
CA GLU A 525 -0.63 -4.96 14.70
C GLU A 525 0.15 -6.29 14.85
N HIS A 526 0.45 -7.01 13.76
CA HIS A 526 1.22 -8.25 13.74
C HIS A 526 2.74 -7.99 13.71
N PHE A 527 3.53 -8.83 14.38
CA PHE A 527 4.94 -8.57 14.69
C PHE A 527 5.83 -8.45 13.45
N MET A 528 5.69 -9.35 12.46
CA MET A 528 6.54 -9.35 11.27
C MET A 528 6.12 -8.29 10.25
N VAL A 529 4.87 -7.79 10.31
CA VAL A 529 4.43 -6.61 9.55
C VAL A 529 5.02 -5.34 10.14
N ASP A 530 4.89 -5.15 11.46
CA ASP A 530 5.55 -4.09 12.22
C ASP A 530 7.07 -4.10 11.95
N ARG A 531 7.68 -5.29 11.96
CA ARG A 531 9.09 -5.50 11.60
C ARG A 531 9.40 -5.01 10.19
N LEU A 532 8.75 -5.57 9.16
CA LEU A 532 9.06 -5.29 7.75
C LEU A 532 8.95 -3.80 7.43
N ILE A 533 7.98 -3.09 8.02
CA ILE A 533 7.83 -1.63 7.88
C ILE A 533 9.09 -0.88 8.37
N VAL A 534 9.64 -1.26 9.53
CA VAL A 534 10.83 -0.56 10.07
C VAL A 534 12.12 -1.01 9.40
N ASP A 535 12.26 -2.30 9.07
CA ASP A 535 13.42 -2.82 8.34
C ASP A 535 13.49 -2.22 6.91
N ASP A 536 12.35 -1.86 6.32
CA ASP A 536 12.28 -1.13 5.05
C ASP A 536 12.58 0.37 5.17
N LEU A 537 12.02 1.06 6.16
CA LEU A 537 12.37 2.46 6.46
C LEU A 537 13.88 2.64 6.71
N LEU A 538 14.50 1.69 7.41
CA LEU A 538 15.95 1.65 7.62
C LEU A 538 16.72 1.40 6.31
N ASN A 539 16.21 0.56 5.40
CA ASN A 539 16.76 0.39 4.06
C ASN A 539 16.77 1.72 3.28
N TRP A 540 15.65 2.44 3.23
CA TRP A 540 15.58 3.74 2.53
C TRP A 540 16.46 4.82 3.18
N ALA A 541 16.50 4.87 4.52
CA ALA A 541 17.36 5.81 5.25
C ALA A 541 18.86 5.54 5.06
N VAL A 542 19.31 4.29 5.14
CA VAL A 542 20.74 3.94 5.07
C VAL A 542 21.23 3.78 3.62
N ASN A 543 20.57 2.92 2.84
CA ASN A 543 21.03 2.53 1.51
C ASN A 543 20.77 3.60 0.44
N TYR A 544 19.74 4.42 0.63
CA TYR A 544 19.31 5.47 -0.31
C TYR A 544 19.38 6.89 0.27
N LYS A 545 19.82 7.04 1.53
CA LYS A 545 20.05 8.33 2.21
C LYS A 545 18.85 9.28 2.17
N VAL A 546 17.64 8.73 2.22
CA VAL A 546 16.37 9.48 2.30
C VAL A 546 16.33 10.32 3.58
N ASP A 547 15.82 11.56 3.49
CA ASP A 547 15.82 12.56 4.56
C ASP A 547 14.54 12.57 5.41
N GLY A 548 13.48 11.89 4.98
CA GLY A 548 12.22 11.82 5.73
C GLY A 548 11.16 10.98 5.03
N PHE A 549 10.05 10.74 5.72
CA PHE A 549 8.99 9.84 5.22
C PHE A 549 7.59 10.44 5.45
N ARG A 550 6.78 10.43 4.38
CA ARG A 550 5.34 10.72 4.41
C ARG A 550 4.59 9.39 4.43
N PHE A 551 3.88 9.11 5.51
CA PHE A 551 3.12 7.89 5.69
C PHE A 551 1.70 8.06 5.14
N ASP A 552 1.45 7.38 4.02
CA ASP A 552 0.13 7.23 3.42
C ASP A 552 -0.82 6.52 4.39
N LEU A 553 -2.03 7.06 4.54
CA LEU A 553 -3.06 6.58 5.48
C LEU A 553 -2.48 6.12 6.83
N MET A 554 -1.63 6.94 7.45
CA MET A 554 -0.99 6.69 8.76
C MET A 554 -1.99 6.26 9.86
N GLY A 555 -3.26 6.65 9.75
CA GLY A 555 -4.36 6.17 10.59
C GLY A 555 -4.62 4.66 10.57
N HIS A 556 -4.15 3.93 9.55
CA HIS A 556 -4.26 2.47 9.45
C HIS A 556 -3.04 1.72 10.00
N ILE A 557 -1.98 2.47 10.35
CA ILE A 557 -0.75 1.97 10.95
C ILE A 557 -0.84 2.09 12.47
N MET A 558 -0.33 1.11 13.21
CA MET A 558 -0.31 1.16 14.68
C MET A 558 0.66 2.24 15.20
N LYS A 559 0.25 2.99 16.23
CA LYS A 559 1.09 4.00 16.88
C LYS A 559 2.39 3.40 17.44
N LYS A 560 2.36 2.12 17.88
CA LYS A 560 3.56 1.38 18.31
C LYS A 560 4.63 1.32 17.21
N THR A 561 4.21 1.03 15.97
CA THR A 561 5.05 0.90 14.79
C THR A 561 5.64 2.27 14.42
N MET A 562 4.80 3.32 14.40
CA MET A 562 5.25 4.69 14.15
C MET A 562 6.31 5.17 15.16
N MET A 563 6.11 4.86 16.44
CA MET A 563 7.09 5.23 17.49
C MET A 563 8.37 4.38 17.43
N ARG A 564 8.29 3.09 17.09
CA ARG A 564 9.47 2.23 16.90
C ARG A 564 10.26 2.64 15.66
N ALA A 565 9.58 2.92 14.55
CA ALA A 565 10.16 3.48 13.33
C ALA A 565 10.92 4.78 13.62
N LYS A 566 10.28 5.73 14.31
CA LYS A 566 10.92 6.98 14.74
C LYS A 566 12.17 6.73 15.58
N SER A 567 12.08 5.85 16.59
CA SER A 567 13.22 5.58 17.47
C SER A 567 14.38 4.92 16.73
N ALA A 568 14.11 4.04 15.75
CA ALA A 568 15.14 3.40 14.96
C ALA A 568 15.81 4.41 14.01
N LEU A 569 15.03 5.12 13.20
CA LEU A 569 15.52 6.12 12.26
C LEU A 569 16.31 7.24 12.95
N GLN A 570 15.81 7.76 14.07
CA GLN A 570 16.48 8.84 14.81
C GLN A 570 17.64 8.38 15.70
N SER A 571 17.95 7.07 15.70
CA SER A 571 19.18 6.52 16.30
C SER A 571 20.33 6.34 15.31
N LEU A 572 20.09 6.53 14.00
CA LEU A 572 21.13 6.40 12.97
C LEU A 572 22.18 7.53 13.10
N THR A 573 23.44 7.17 12.86
CA THR A 573 24.63 8.00 13.06
C THR A 573 25.46 8.08 11.79
N ILE A 574 26.17 9.20 11.55
CA ILE A 574 27.06 9.32 10.38
C ILE A 574 28.20 8.30 10.47
N ASP A 575 28.76 8.08 11.65
CA ASP A 575 29.96 7.25 11.84
C ASP A 575 29.70 5.74 11.66
N GLU A 576 28.51 5.25 12.00
CA GLU A 576 28.17 3.81 11.90
C GLU A 576 27.26 3.50 10.69
N HIS A 577 26.41 4.45 10.28
CA HIS A 577 25.35 4.25 9.27
C HIS A 577 25.46 5.20 8.06
N GLY A 578 26.39 6.16 8.08
CA GLY A 578 26.58 7.12 6.99
C GLY A 578 25.42 8.10 6.77
N VAL A 579 24.57 8.34 7.78
CA VAL A 579 23.47 9.33 7.78
C VAL A 579 23.20 9.91 9.17
N ASP A 580 22.84 11.19 9.26
CA ASP A 580 22.38 11.80 10.51
C ASP A 580 20.88 11.53 10.73
N GLY A 581 20.59 10.50 11.51
CA GLY A 581 19.24 10.09 11.87
C GLY A 581 18.46 11.17 12.62
N SER A 582 19.13 12.05 13.36
CA SER A 582 18.48 13.11 14.14
C SER A 582 17.72 14.13 13.28
N LYS A 583 18.03 14.16 11.98
CA LYS A 583 17.41 15.02 10.97
C LYS A 583 16.32 14.33 10.16
N ILE A 584 16.08 13.03 10.36
CA ILE A 584 15.00 12.31 9.67
C ILE A 584 13.65 12.73 10.27
N TYR A 585 12.82 13.36 9.43
CA TYR A 585 11.48 13.82 9.81
C TYR A 585 10.39 12.88 9.31
N LEU A 586 9.33 12.70 10.11
CA LEU A 586 8.20 11.82 9.81
C LEU A 586 6.89 12.60 9.93
N TYR A 587 5.99 12.41 8.97
CA TYR A 587 4.61 12.89 9.02
C TYR A 587 3.68 11.97 8.22
N GLY A 588 2.37 12.12 8.34
CA GLY A 588 1.45 11.32 7.53
C GLY A 588 -0.03 11.66 7.66
N GLU A 589 -0.86 10.81 7.08
CA GLU A 589 -2.32 10.97 7.04
C GLU A 589 -3.01 10.30 8.23
N GLY A 590 -3.10 11.03 9.35
CA GLY A 590 -3.75 10.55 10.58
C GLY A 590 -5.29 10.53 10.53
N TRP A 591 -5.90 10.19 9.39
CA TRP A 591 -7.36 10.09 9.26
C TRP A 591 -7.89 8.90 10.10
N ASP A 592 -9.00 9.06 10.82
CA ASP A 592 -9.59 7.99 11.66
C ASP A 592 -10.89 7.47 11.05
N PHE A 593 -10.81 6.36 10.32
CA PHE A 593 -11.96 5.76 9.59
C PHE A 593 -11.79 4.23 9.42
N GLY A 594 -12.76 3.58 8.79
CA GLY A 594 -12.72 2.13 8.56
C GLY A 594 -12.77 1.28 9.83
N GLU A 595 -12.10 0.13 9.78
CA GLU A 595 -12.00 -0.87 10.83
C GLU A 595 -11.07 -0.47 11.98
N VAL A 596 -10.11 0.43 11.73
CA VAL A 596 -9.13 0.91 12.72
C VAL A 596 -9.67 2.03 13.61
N ALA A 597 -10.71 2.73 13.15
CA ALA A 597 -11.30 3.90 13.82
C ALA A 597 -11.62 3.64 15.30
N GLN A 598 -11.47 4.68 16.12
CA GLN A 598 -11.70 4.61 17.57
C GLN A 598 -10.82 3.56 18.30
N ASN A 599 -9.66 3.21 17.75
CA ASN A 599 -8.70 2.22 18.26
C ASN A 599 -9.18 0.75 18.25
N LYS A 600 -10.16 0.39 17.41
CA LYS A 600 -10.74 -0.97 17.36
C LYS A 600 -9.72 -2.09 17.09
N ARG A 601 -8.61 -1.79 16.40
CA ARG A 601 -7.51 -2.73 16.11
C ARG A 601 -6.27 -2.52 17.02
N GLY A 602 -6.41 -1.71 18.07
CA GLY A 602 -5.29 -1.17 18.85
C GLY A 602 -5.10 0.33 18.61
N ILE A 603 -4.18 0.96 19.35
CA ILE A 603 -3.95 2.43 19.24
C ILE A 603 -3.32 2.75 17.88
N ASN A 604 -4.09 3.39 17.00
CA ASN A 604 -3.72 3.69 15.62
C ASN A 604 -3.05 5.07 15.44
N GLY A 605 -2.47 5.32 14.26
CA GLY A 605 -1.76 6.56 13.92
C GLY A 605 -2.64 7.78 13.62
N SER A 606 -3.85 7.86 14.18
CA SER A 606 -4.77 8.98 13.98
C SER A 606 -4.23 10.31 14.54
N GLN A 607 -4.66 11.46 13.98
CA GLN A 607 -4.21 12.81 14.38
C GLN A 607 -4.27 13.05 15.90
N LEU A 608 -5.32 12.57 16.56
CA LEU A 608 -5.48 12.71 18.01
C LEU A 608 -4.49 11.84 18.78
N ASN A 609 -4.30 10.59 18.35
CA ASN A 609 -3.35 9.67 18.96
C ASN A 609 -1.89 10.09 18.74
N MET A 610 -1.57 10.70 17.61
CA MET A 610 -0.21 11.17 17.29
C MET A 610 0.16 12.50 17.97
N SER A 611 -0.79 13.15 18.65
CA SER A 611 -0.50 14.28 19.53
C SER A 611 0.59 13.94 20.56
N GLY A 612 1.52 14.88 20.78
CA GLY A 612 2.66 14.73 21.69
C GLY A 612 3.79 13.79 21.21
N THR A 613 3.67 13.11 20.07
CA THR A 613 4.72 12.20 19.55
C THR A 613 5.87 12.92 18.85
N GLY A 614 5.63 14.13 18.33
CA GLY A 614 6.53 14.81 17.41
C GLY A 614 6.68 14.09 16.07
N ILE A 615 5.61 13.45 15.59
CA ILE A 615 5.41 13.03 14.19
C ILE A 615 4.31 13.93 13.64
N GLY A 616 4.50 14.47 12.43
CA GLY A 616 3.55 15.39 11.82
C GLY A 616 2.28 14.70 11.33
N SER A 617 1.21 15.48 11.15
CA SER A 617 0.00 15.01 10.47
C SER A 617 -0.59 16.12 9.60
N PHE A 618 -1.11 15.79 8.43
CA PHE A 618 -1.82 16.75 7.58
C PHE A 618 -2.98 17.43 8.34
N ASN A 619 -3.20 18.72 8.07
CA ASN A 619 -4.23 19.53 8.74
C ASN A 619 -5.34 19.92 7.76
N ASP A 620 -6.32 19.03 7.64
CA ASP A 620 -7.60 19.23 6.96
C ASP A 620 -8.37 20.46 7.46
N ARG A 621 -8.30 20.82 8.75
CA ARG A 621 -9.10 21.94 9.30
C ARG A 621 -8.74 23.27 8.65
N ILE A 622 -7.46 23.52 8.36
CA ILE A 622 -7.04 24.75 7.67
C ILE A 622 -7.29 24.67 6.16
N ARG A 623 -7.08 23.50 5.53
CA ARG A 623 -7.42 23.25 4.12
C ARG A 623 -8.89 23.59 3.83
N ASP A 624 -9.80 23.01 4.60
CA ASP A 624 -11.24 23.11 4.38
C ASP A 624 -11.80 24.48 4.81
N ALA A 625 -11.19 25.14 5.82
CA ALA A 625 -11.54 26.51 6.18
C ALA A 625 -11.11 27.57 5.14
N ILE A 626 -9.94 27.39 4.51
CA ILE A 626 -9.43 28.29 3.46
C ILE A 626 -10.19 28.07 2.15
N ASN A 627 -10.30 26.82 1.70
CA ASN A 627 -10.88 26.48 0.39
C ASN A 627 -12.41 26.53 0.41
N GLY A 628 -13.02 26.03 1.49
CA GLY A 628 -14.46 25.82 1.61
C GLY A 628 -14.88 24.37 1.37
N GLY A 629 -15.97 23.96 2.01
CA GLY A 629 -16.50 22.61 1.91
C GLY A 629 -15.57 21.55 2.51
N SER A 630 -15.40 20.45 1.77
CA SER A 630 -14.44 19.38 2.02
C SER A 630 -14.34 18.54 0.72
N PRO A 631 -13.37 17.60 0.60
CA PRO A 631 -13.27 16.71 -0.57
C PRO A 631 -14.52 15.87 -0.87
N PHE A 632 -15.42 15.71 0.12
CA PHE A 632 -16.70 14.97 -0.01
C PHE A 632 -17.93 15.90 -0.03
N GLY A 633 -17.71 17.21 -0.08
CA GLY A 633 -18.75 18.24 -0.02
C GLY A 633 -19.29 18.65 -1.39
N ASN A 634 -20.14 19.68 -1.41
CA ASN A 634 -20.55 20.32 -2.66
C ASN A 634 -19.40 21.22 -3.17
N PRO A 635 -18.94 21.09 -4.43
CA PRO A 635 -17.79 21.84 -4.95
C PRO A 635 -18.02 23.35 -5.07
N LEU A 636 -19.27 23.83 -4.95
CA LEU A 636 -19.60 25.26 -4.91
C LEU A 636 -19.60 25.84 -3.49
N GLN A 637 -19.27 25.06 -2.46
CA GLN A 637 -19.25 25.53 -1.08
C GLN A 637 -18.00 26.39 -0.80
N GLN A 638 -18.16 27.71 -0.91
CA GLN A 638 -17.09 28.69 -0.66
C GLN A 638 -16.55 28.63 0.78
N GLY A 639 -15.29 29.01 0.94
CA GLY A 639 -14.55 29.18 2.20
C GLY A 639 -13.88 30.54 2.28
N PHE A 640 -12.95 30.71 3.23
CA PHE A 640 -12.36 32.02 3.55
C PHE A 640 -11.66 32.70 2.36
N SER A 641 -10.89 31.94 1.57
CA SER A 641 -10.13 32.46 0.43
C SER A 641 -10.83 32.28 -0.93
N THR A 642 -12.06 31.78 -0.95
CA THR A 642 -12.87 31.56 -2.17
C THR A 642 -14.18 32.35 -2.14
N GLY A 643 -14.26 33.40 -1.33
CA GLY A 643 -15.34 34.41 -1.37
C GLY A 643 -16.53 34.15 -0.44
N LEU A 644 -16.44 33.24 0.54
CA LEU A 644 -17.56 32.95 1.45
C LEU A 644 -18.06 34.24 2.13
N PHE A 645 -19.38 34.43 2.10
CA PHE A 645 -20.12 35.62 2.55
C PHE A 645 -19.81 36.92 1.78
N LEU A 646 -18.54 37.21 1.47
CA LEU A 646 -18.04 38.44 0.85
C LEU A 646 -18.36 38.55 -0.65
N GLU A 647 -18.07 37.49 -1.41
CA GLU A 647 -18.14 37.43 -2.87
C GLU A 647 -18.96 36.20 -3.27
N ARG A 648 -20.22 36.17 -2.83
CA ARG A 648 -21.10 35.00 -2.99
C ARG A 648 -21.28 34.64 -4.46
N MET A 649 -21.02 33.40 -4.81
CA MET A 649 -21.41 32.86 -6.12
C MET A 649 -22.94 32.90 -6.26
N VAL A 650 -23.43 33.74 -7.15
CA VAL A 650 -24.84 33.76 -7.54
C VAL A 650 -25.09 32.56 -8.44
N GLN A 651 -25.82 31.56 -7.95
CA GLN A 651 -26.29 30.47 -8.81
C GLN A 651 -27.14 31.07 -9.94
N PRO A 652 -26.88 30.72 -11.21
CA PRO A 652 -27.80 31.03 -12.30
C PRO A 652 -29.17 30.42 -11.97
N VAL A 653 -30.20 31.24 -11.90
CA VAL A 653 -31.58 30.74 -11.74
C VAL A 653 -31.93 29.98 -13.01
N ALA A 654 -32.25 28.70 -12.89
CA ALA A 654 -32.57 27.84 -14.02
C ALA A 654 -33.86 28.32 -14.74
N GLY A 655 -33.70 29.18 -15.75
CA GLY A 655 -34.81 29.76 -16.52
C GLY A 655 -34.60 31.20 -17.01
N SER A 656 -33.40 31.56 -17.46
CA SER A 656 -33.09 32.86 -18.10
C SER A 656 -32.33 32.69 -19.40
#